data_AF-A0A942RYT0-F1
#
_entry.id   AF-A0A942RYT0-F1
#
_cell.length_a   1.000
_cell.length_b   1.000
_cell.length_c   1.000
_cell.angle_alpha   90.00
_cell.angle_beta   90.00
_cell.angle_gamma   90.00
#
_symmetry.space_group_name_H-M   'P 1'
#
loop_
_entity.id
_entity.type
_entity.pdbx_description
1 polymer ?
#
loop_
_entity_poly.entity_id
_entity_poly.type
_entity_poly.pdbx_seq_one_letter_code
_entity_poly.pdbx_strand_id
1 'polypeptide(L)'
;LYFEIPLWLAHVVSAAIVIPLVTFGITTISRMQLWTQPLWLLLLIAPYVAVAMREPEALQTLESYFWIAGSGQGFEWLLFGSAATVAFSMVAQIGEQVDFLRFLPDKTPDNKLRWWTAMLTAGPGWVVFGVMRQLAGALLAHLAIRHGISPEHAHEPTQMYLVAYNELFETPQWALAVTTLFVVLSQIKINVTNAYAGSLAWSNFFSRLTHSHPGRVVWLVFNVLIALLLMEFGVFGALEKVLGLFSNMSIAWIGAVAAELMINKPLGLSPKIIEFKRAYLTDLNPVGIISTTIASLISILAYVGLFGEYPKAFSAFIALGLAFIVTPSVSWLARERQYLARDRELNNTQSQTKCSICENEFEHEDMAHCPAYAGSICSLCCTLDARCLDVCKTGFRFEDYLERVALRFLPAAMSLNARLRLLRFVLMFSFLSVLTGIFVSIIYYQDLLSVQQNPAAFDLLLYNFFKIYAALLVFIGLCTWLLILSAESRRVAHEETAKQTQLLLQEIENHKKTDSKLQQAMKMADSANQAKSRFLSSMSHEIRSPLNSILGYAHILHNDPEIPDNRRRAVETLKRSGEHLCSLVEDILDIARIEARKFDLKYQPIHFPDFIEHLQHSFQAQAEQKGLRFKCEYVNTLPERVRGDEKRVGQILMNLLGNAVKFTARGEVILRIGYSGGVANFQVIDTGSGIDEKQLQNIFQPFTRVSNSTGNAEAGSGLGLTISKIMTELMGGELTVKSRPGEGSTFTVRLLLPSLGADAEPNADAKIVGYLGRRRKILLVDDQREHRELLLAMLEPLGFYLTEACSGEECLLKVAENPPDLVLLDISMTGINGIETAIQLRQQGWCMPVVVLSANAYPTDRLAALNAGCTDFLSKPINVDELLEKLKVHLVLEWLYQDKRPAKPLPGSTAIEAPPLSLMEPCIALVRIGDMHGLKQTLEQLSETEPDYAAFFAKLKGLANAFRIAEIRKLLDMPAIQETRR
;
A
#
# COMPACT_ATOMS: atom_id res chain seq x y z
N LEU A 1 63.88 15.65 -1.10
CA LEU A 1 65.07 16.00 -1.92
C LEU A 1 64.78 17.16 -2.87
N TYR A 2 63.90 17.04 -3.87
CA TYR A 2 63.69 18.12 -4.84
C TYR A 2 62.77 19.26 -4.35
N PHE A 3 61.63 18.94 -3.73
CA PHE A 3 60.64 19.94 -3.27
C PHE A 3 60.74 20.29 -1.77
N GLU A 4 61.69 19.70 -1.04
CA GLU A 4 61.86 19.89 0.41
C GLU A 4 60.60 19.59 1.28
N ILE A 5 59.68 18.78 0.75
CA ILE A 5 58.46 18.38 1.46
C ILE A 5 58.78 17.28 2.49
N PRO A 6 58.22 17.34 3.72
CA PRO A 6 58.30 16.24 4.69
C PRO A 6 57.77 14.92 4.14
N LEU A 7 58.40 13.81 4.50
CA LEU A 7 58.06 12.48 3.96
C LEU A 7 56.59 12.09 4.21
N TRP A 8 56.08 12.36 5.42
CA TRP A 8 54.69 12.06 5.78
C TRP A 8 53.69 12.80 4.88
N LEU A 9 53.97 14.07 4.58
CA LEU A 9 53.13 14.89 3.71
C LEU A 9 53.21 14.39 2.26
N ALA A 10 54.38 13.94 1.81
CA ALA A 10 54.54 13.32 0.50
C ALA A 10 53.72 12.03 0.35
N HIS A 11 53.63 11.19 1.40
CA HIS A 11 52.77 10.01 1.40
C HIS A 11 51.29 10.36 1.30
N VAL A 12 50.82 11.38 2.04
CA VAL A 12 49.43 11.87 1.96
C VAL A 12 49.11 12.42 0.57
N VAL A 13 50.01 13.22 -0.02
CA VAL A 13 49.83 13.75 -1.39
C VAL A 13 49.77 12.60 -2.40
N SER A 14 50.63 11.59 -2.28
CA SER A 14 50.59 10.41 -3.15
C SER A 14 49.25 9.68 -3.05
N ALA A 15 48.74 9.45 -1.83
CA ALA A 15 47.45 8.83 -1.60
C ALA A 15 46.29 9.64 -2.25
N ALA A 16 46.31 10.96 -2.10
CA ALA A 16 45.32 11.86 -2.69
C ALA A 16 45.31 11.85 -4.22
N ILE A 17 46.46 11.63 -4.87
CA ILE A 17 46.57 11.48 -6.33
C ILE A 17 46.06 10.11 -6.79
N VAL A 18 46.34 9.04 -6.04
CA VAL A 18 46.02 7.65 -6.44
C VAL A 18 44.51 7.36 -6.40
N ILE A 19 43.80 7.82 -5.37
CA ILE A 19 42.37 7.54 -5.19
C ILE A 19 41.52 7.91 -6.42
N PRO A 20 41.57 9.14 -6.97
CA PRO A 20 40.76 9.51 -8.13
C PRO A 20 41.16 8.71 -9.38
N LEU A 21 42.44 8.41 -9.58
CA LEU A 21 42.92 7.63 -10.73
C LEU A 21 42.35 6.20 -10.75
N VAL A 22 42.19 5.58 -9.58
CA VAL A 22 41.69 4.21 -9.44
C VAL A 22 40.16 4.15 -9.44
N THR A 23 39.49 5.21 -8.98
CA THR A 23 38.02 5.26 -8.85
C THR A 23 37.30 5.01 -10.18
N PHE A 24 37.88 5.45 -11.30
CA PHE A 24 37.33 5.23 -12.64
C PHE A 24 37.62 3.84 -13.24
N GLY A 25 38.22 2.94 -12.46
CA GLY A 25 38.43 1.54 -12.82
C GLY A 25 39.57 1.29 -13.82
N ILE A 26 39.64 0.05 -14.30
CA ILE A 26 40.78 -0.46 -15.09
C ILE A 26 40.98 0.28 -16.42
N THR A 27 39.92 0.85 -17.00
CA THR A 27 40.00 1.58 -18.28
C THR A 27 40.86 2.82 -18.16
N THR A 28 40.68 3.62 -17.09
CA THR A 28 41.49 4.82 -16.84
C THR A 28 42.92 4.45 -16.49
N ILE A 29 43.10 3.40 -15.70
CA ILE A 29 44.43 2.87 -15.36
C ILE A 29 45.15 2.43 -16.63
N SER A 30 44.51 1.67 -17.52
CA SER A 30 45.10 1.20 -18.76
C SER A 30 45.50 2.36 -19.68
N ARG A 31 44.66 3.41 -19.81
CA ARG A 31 45.03 4.63 -20.55
C ARG A 31 46.24 5.33 -19.93
N MET A 32 46.26 5.52 -18.62
CA MET A 32 47.40 6.11 -17.91
C MET A 32 48.68 5.30 -18.14
N GLN A 33 48.60 3.98 -18.02
CA GLN A 33 49.71 3.08 -18.26
C GLN A 33 50.23 3.23 -19.70
N LEU A 34 49.35 3.18 -20.71
CA LEU A 34 49.70 3.34 -22.13
C LEU A 34 50.39 4.68 -22.43
N TRP A 35 49.87 5.79 -21.90
CA TRP A 35 50.40 7.12 -22.16
C TRP A 35 51.75 7.36 -21.46
N THR A 36 51.91 6.83 -20.26
CA THR A 36 53.14 7.00 -19.48
C THR A 36 54.22 5.97 -19.83
N GLN A 37 53.88 4.86 -20.48
CA GLN A 37 54.80 3.76 -20.76
C GLN A 37 56.03 4.18 -21.58
N PRO A 38 55.90 4.92 -22.71
CA PRO A 38 57.07 5.26 -23.52
C PRO A 38 58.07 6.15 -22.76
N LEU A 39 57.56 7.17 -22.06
CA LEU A 39 58.37 8.05 -21.22
C LEU A 39 59.02 7.27 -20.07
N TRP A 40 58.26 6.39 -19.41
CA TRP A 40 58.78 5.57 -18.33
C TRP A 40 59.88 4.62 -18.79
N LEU A 41 59.73 3.96 -19.93
CA LEU A 41 60.76 3.08 -20.50
C LEU A 41 62.01 3.85 -20.90
N LEU A 42 61.85 5.03 -21.51
CA LEU A 42 62.96 5.92 -21.84
C LEU A 42 63.75 6.28 -20.58
N LEU A 43 63.05 6.74 -19.54
CA LEU A 43 63.66 7.08 -18.26
C LEU A 43 64.32 5.86 -17.62
N LEU A 44 63.68 4.69 -17.64
CA LEU A 44 64.23 3.46 -17.06
C LEU A 44 65.55 3.04 -17.72
N ILE A 45 65.62 3.08 -19.06
CA ILE A 45 66.73 2.50 -19.85
C ILE A 45 67.87 3.50 -20.07
N ALA A 46 67.59 4.79 -20.25
CA ALA A 46 68.58 5.83 -20.50
C ALA A 46 69.81 5.80 -19.57
N PRO A 47 69.67 5.69 -18.22
CA PRO A 47 70.82 5.66 -17.33
C PRO A 47 71.70 4.42 -17.53
N TYR A 48 71.12 3.25 -17.86
CA TYR A 48 71.93 2.07 -18.17
C TYR A 48 72.74 2.23 -19.45
N VAL A 49 72.16 2.86 -20.48
CA VAL A 49 72.89 3.18 -21.72
C VAL A 49 74.00 4.17 -21.43
N ALA A 50 73.75 5.19 -20.60
CA ALA A 50 74.76 6.17 -20.20
C ALA A 50 75.93 5.53 -19.46
N VAL A 51 75.64 4.70 -18.44
CA VAL A 51 76.65 3.96 -17.68
C VAL A 51 77.44 3.02 -18.60
N ALA A 52 76.79 2.29 -19.50
CA ALA A 52 77.47 1.39 -20.44
C ALA A 52 78.41 2.15 -21.41
N MET A 53 78.09 3.39 -21.77
CA MET A 53 78.91 4.21 -22.66
C MET A 53 80.04 4.95 -21.94
N ARG A 54 79.83 5.43 -20.71
CA ARG A 54 80.78 6.28 -19.97
C ARG A 54 81.63 5.51 -18.95
N GLU A 55 81.09 4.45 -18.35
CA GLU A 55 81.81 3.56 -17.43
C GLU A 55 81.72 2.09 -17.88
N PRO A 56 82.34 1.70 -19.02
CA PRO A 56 82.32 0.31 -19.48
C PRO A 56 82.97 -0.66 -18.49
N GLU A 57 83.88 -0.18 -17.63
CA GLU A 57 84.49 -0.97 -16.55
C GLU A 57 83.49 -1.38 -15.45
N ALA A 58 82.42 -0.61 -15.24
CA ALA A 58 81.37 -0.92 -14.27
C ALA A 58 80.63 -2.23 -14.64
N LEU A 59 80.55 -2.53 -15.94
CA LEU A 59 79.97 -3.78 -16.45
C LEU A 59 80.88 -4.99 -16.22
N GLN A 60 82.20 -4.80 -16.27
CA GLN A 60 83.19 -5.87 -16.02
C GLN A 60 83.36 -6.16 -14.52
N THR A 61 83.14 -5.15 -13.67
CA THR A 61 83.18 -5.31 -12.20
C THR A 61 81.97 -6.04 -11.64
N LEU A 62 80.89 -6.23 -12.40
CA LEU A 62 79.78 -7.08 -11.97
C LEU A 62 80.25 -8.54 -11.75
N GLU A 63 81.11 -9.03 -12.65
CA GLU A 63 81.67 -10.39 -12.57
C GLU A 63 82.63 -10.53 -11.37
N SER A 64 83.40 -9.48 -11.06
CA SER A 64 84.24 -9.47 -9.87
C SER A 64 83.45 -9.24 -8.58
N TYR A 65 82.36 -8.47 -8.58
CA TYR A 65 81.52 -8.23 -7.41
C TYR A 65 80.75 -9.48 -6.98
N PHE A 66 80.23 -10.26 -7.94
CA PHE A 66 79.67 -11.59 -7.66
C PHE A 66 80.71 -12.53 -7.05
N TRP A 67 82.00 -12.30 -7.34
CA TRP A 67 83.06 -13.13 -6.81
C TRP A 67 83.68 -12.64 -5.48
N ILE A 68 83.69 -11.33 -5.25
CA ILE A 68 84.20 -10.66 -4.04
C ILE A 68 83.24 -10.80 -2.84
N ALA A 69 81.94 -10.96 -3.09
CA ALA A 69 80.94 -11.17 -2.03
C ALA A 69 81.04 -12.54 -1.35
N GLY A 70 81.67 -13.54 -1.99
CA GLY A 70 82.18 -14.73 -1.32
C GLY A 70 83.65 -14.48 -0.99
N SER A 71 84.11 -14.83 0.20
CA SER A 71 85.47 -14.52 0.69
C SER A 71 86.60 -15.30 -0.02
N GLY A 72 86.58 -15.43 -1.35
CA GLY A 72 87.49 -16.25 -2.14
C GLY A 72 87.32 -17.77 -1.92
N GLN A 73 86.24 -18.21 -1.25
CA GLN A 73 86.02 -19.60 -0.86
C GLN A 73 84.76 -20.22 -1.51
N GLY A 74 84.79 -20.42 -2.82
CA GLY A 74 83.80 -21.28 -3.48
C GLY A 74 82.33 -20.84 -3.33
N PHE A 75 81.41 -21.79 -3.54
CA PHE A 75 79.98 -21.55 -3.47
C PHE A 75 79.44 -21.76 -2.04
N GLU A 76 78.88 -20.71 -1.43
CA GLU A 76 78.29 -20.78 -0.09
C GLU A 76 76.81 -21.14 -0.11
N TRP A 77 76.49 -22.37 0.31
CA TRP A 77 75.11 -22.86 0.39
C TRP A 77 74.19 -22.04 1.30
N LEU A 78 74.74 -21.43 2.36
CA LEU A 78 73.96 -20.64 3.31
C LEU A 78 73.48 -19.32 2.68
N LEU A 79 74.38 -18.63 1.95
CA LEU A 79 74.03 -17.42 1.20
C LEU A 79 73.07 -17.74 0.06
N PHE A 80 73.31 -18.85 -0.66
CA PHE A 80 72.38 -19.31 -1.70
C PHE A 80 70.98 -19.58 -1.14
N GLY A 81 70.87 -20.36 -0.06
CA GLY A 81 69.58 -20.65 0.58
C GLY A 81 68.87 -19.37 1.01
N SER A 82 69.59 -18.48 1.71
CA SER A 82 69.04 -17.21 2.18
C SER A 82 68.54 -16.32 1.04
N ALA A 83 69.33 -16.17 -0.02
CA ALA A 83 68.96 -15.41 -1.21
C ALA A 83 67.76 -16.06 -1.94
N ALA A 84 67.75 -17.38 -2.08
CA ALA A 84 66.66 -18.12 -2.70
C ALA A 84 65.34 -17.97 -1.91
N THR A 85 65.40 -18.01 -0.58
CA THR A 85 64.22 -17.81 0.28
C THR A 85 63.61 -16.41 0.11
N VAL A 86 64.45 -15.37 -0.03
CA VAL A 86 63.99 -14.02 -0.37
C VAL A 86 63.43 -13.98 -1.79
N ALA A 87 64.10 -14.58 -2.78
CA ALA A 87 63.63 -14.61 -4.17
C ALA A 87 62.28 -15.34 -4.33
N PHE A 88 62.07 -16.46 -3.64
CA PHE A 88 60.80 -17.18 -3.67
C PHE A 88 59.63 -16.36 -3.09
N SER A 89 59.89 -15.43 -2.18
CA SER A 89 58.86 -14.51 -1.68
C SER A 89 58.23 -13.69 -2.80
N MET A 90 59.01 -13.38 -3.84
CA MET A 90 58.57 -12.59 -4.99
C MET A 90 57.84 -13.44 -6.04
N VAL A 91 57.92 -14.77 -5.99
CA VAL A 91 57.23 -15.65 -6.95
C VAL A 91 55.71 -15.50 -6.85
N ALA A 92 55.18 -15.24 -5.65
CA ALA A 92 53.76 -14.98 -5.46
C ALA A 92 53.24 -13.78 -6.28
N GLN A 93 54.09 -12.78 -6.55
CA GLN A 93 53.72 -11.60 -7.35
C GLN A 93 53.53 -11.92 -8.84
N ILE A 94 54.13 -13.00 -9.34
CA ILE A 94 53.96 -13.46 -10.73
C ILE A 94 52.51 -13.91 -10.96
N GLY A 95 51.82 -14.34 -9.90
CA GLY A 95 50.39 -14.66 -9.93
C GLY A 95 49.51 -13.49 -10.37
N GLU A 96 49.89 -12.24 -10.13
CA GLU A 96 49.12 -11.07 -10.57
C GLU A 96 49.08 -10.93 -12.10
N GLN A 97 50.07 -11.46 -12.80
CA GLN A 97 50.16 -11.43 -14.27
C GLN A 97 49.36 -12.57 -14.92
N VAL A 98 48.90 -13.56 -14.15
CA VAL A 98 48.14 -14.71 -14.67
C VAL A 98 46.77 -14.31 -15.22
N ASP A 99 46.22 -13.16 -14.83
CA ASP A 99 44.94 -12.69 -15.37
C ASP A 99 44.97 -12.48 -16.90
N PHE A 100 46.15 -12.24 -17.50
CA PHE A 100 46.30 -12.21 -18.96
C PHE A 100 46.00 -13.57 -19.63
N LEU A 101 46.20 -14.68 -18.91
CA LEU A 101 45.90 -16.02 -19.41
C LEU A 101 44.40 -16.22 -19.65
N ARG A 102 43.51 -15.42 -19.02
CA ARG A 102 42.06 -15.45 -19.28
C ARG A 102 41.67 -14.98 -20.67
N PHE A 103 42.55 -14.22 -21.32
CA PHE A 103 42.34 -13.73 -22.68
C PHE A 103 43.04 -14.60 -23.74
N LEU A 104 43.71 -15.69 -23.32
CA LEU A 104 44.25 -16.65 -24.27
C LEU A 104 43.09 -17.41 -24.93
N PRO A 105 43.09 -17.55 -26.27
CA PRO A 105 42.10 -18.37 -26.95
C PRO A 105 42.24 -19.83 -26.55
N ASP A 106 41.18 -20.61 -26.76
CA ASP A 106 41.21 -22.05 -26.54
C ASP A 106 42.35 -22.70 -27.34
N LYS A 107 43.01 -23.65 -26.68
CA LYS A 107 44.15 -24.34 -27.27
C LYS A 107 43.68 -25.35 -28.30
N THR A 108 44.03 -25.10 -29.57
CA THR A 108 43.77 -25.98 -30.70
C THR A 108 45.09 -26.59 -31.21
N PRO A 109 45.04 -27.66 -32.03
CA PRO A 109 46.24 -28.19 -32.68
C PRO A 109 47.01 -27.13 -33.49
N ASP A 110 46.29 -26.23 -34.16
CA ASP A 110 46.84 -25.21 -35.06
C ASP A 110 47.52 -24.05 -34.32
N ASN A 111 47.00 -23.66 -33.15
CA ASN A 111 47.56 -22.56 -32.36
C ASN A 111 48.52 -23.02 -31.26
N LYS A 112 48.74 -24.34 -31.08
CA LYS A 112 49.48 -24.93 -29.94
C LYS A 112 50.83 -24.27 -29.65
N LEU A 113 51.64 -24.01 -30.69
CA LEU A 113 52.94 -23.36 -30.52
C LEU A 113 52.78 -21.90 -30.07
N ARG A 114 51.92 -21.14 -30.75
CA ARG A 114 51.64 -19.73 -30.40
C ARG A 114 51.06 -19.61 -28.99
N TRP A 115 50.18 -20.53 -28.62
CA TRP A 115 49.55 -20.61 -27.31
C TRP A 115 50.58 -20.85 -26.21
N TRP A 116 51.47 -21.85 -26.37
CA TRP A 116 52.52 -22.13 -25.39
C TRP A 116 53.53 -21.00 -25.30
N THR A 117 53.94 -20.42 -26.42
CA THR A 117 54.85 -19.27 -26.42
C THR A 117 54.23 -18.10 -25.67
N ALA A 118 52.97 -17.75 -25.95
CA ALA A 118 52.27 -16.66 -25.27
C ALA A 118 52.05 -16.95 -23.77
N MET A 119 51.66 -18.18 -23.41
CA MET A 119 51.48 -18.59 -22.01
C MET A 119 52.79 -18.56 -21.23
N LEU A 120 53.90 -19.01 -21.82
CA LEU A 120 55.21 -18.98 -21.19
C LEU A 120 55.72 -17.53 -21.06
N THR A 121 55.65 -16.70 -22.11
CA THR A 121 56.20 -15.34 -22.04
C THR A 121 55.40 -14.40 -21.14
N ALA A 122 54.07 -14.53 -21.11
CA ALA A 122 53.19 -13.70 -20.28
C ALA A 122 52.99 -14.25 -18.85
N GLY A 123 53.23 -15.55 -18.64
CA GLY A 123 53.08 -16.22 -17.33
C GLY A 123 54.43 -16.52 -16.67
N PRO A 124 54.83 -17.79 -16.50
CA PRO A 124 56.00 -18.18 -15.70
C PRO A 124 57.34 -17.71 -16.28
N GLY A 125 57.45 -17.46 -17.59
CA GLY A 125 58.65 -16.92 -18.22
C GLY A 125 58.96 -15.48 -17.79
N TRP A 126 58.01 -14.78 -17.17
CA TRP A 126 58.25 -13.47 -16.56
C TRP A 126 59.32 -13.49 -15.46
N VAL A 127 59.58 -14.67 -14.86
CA VAL A 127 60.72 -14.88 -13.94
C VAL A 127 62.03 -14.42 -14.58
N VAL A 128 62.24 -14.69 -15.88
CA VAL A 128 63.48 -14.31 -16.59
C VAL A 128 63.66 -12.80 -16.62
N PHE A 129 62.57 -12.05 -16.88
CA PHE A 129 62.59 -10.58 -16.79
C PHE A 129 62.85 -10.11 -15.36
N GLY A 130 62.28 -10.79 -14.37
CA GLY A 130 62.57 -10.54 -12.95
C GLY A 130 64.05 -10.69 -12.62
N VAL A 131 64.68 -11.77 -13.07
CA VAL A 131 66.13 -12.01 -12.90
C VAL A 131 66.95 -10.92 -13.59
N MET A 132 66.65 -10.59 -14.85
CA MET A 132 67.34 -9.51 -15.57
C MET A 132 67.24 -8.17 -14.82
N ARG A 133 66.06 -7.85 -14.27
CA ARG A 133 65.84 -6.63 -13.48
C ARG A 133 66.64 -6.64 -12.17
N GLN A 134 66.71 -7.77 -11.47
CA GLN A 134 67.50 -7.90 -10.24
C GLN A 134 69.00 -7.72 -10.53
N LEU A 135 69.51 -8.33 -11.60
CA LEU A 135 70.90 -8.14 -12.04
C LEU A 135 71.19 -6.67 -12.40
N ALA A 136 70.28 -6.01 -13.12
CA ALA A 136 70.39 -4.59 -13.44
C ALA A 136 70.38 -3.71 -12.18
N GLY A 137 69.52 -4.01 -11.21
CA GLY A 137 69.51 -3.34 -9.91
C GLY A 137 70.81 -3.56 -9.13
N ALA A 138 71.35 -4.78 -9.12
CA ALA A 138 72.63 -5.09 -8.48
C ALA A 138 73.79 -4.30 -9.11
N LEU A 139 73.79 -4.11 -10.44
CA LEU A 139 74.75 -3.23 -11.13
C LEU A 139 74.66 -1.79 -10.61
N LEU A 140 73.46 -1.21 -10.55
CA LEU A 140 73.29 0.16 -10.07
C LEU A 140 73.61 0.30 -8.56
N ALA A 141 73.30 -0.72 -7.75
CA ALA A 141 73.66 -0.76 -6.34
C ALA A 141 75.19 -0.72 -6.16
N HIS A 142 75.90 -1.55 -6.94
CA HIS A 142 77.36 -1.56 -6.95
C HIS A 142 77.93 -0.21 -7.39
N LEU A 143 77.38 0.38 -8.45
CA LEU A 143 77.75 1.71 -8.93
C LEU A 143 77.56 2.78 -7.86
N ALA A 144 76.44 2.75 -7.14
CA ALA A 144 76.16 3.68 -6.04
C ALA A 144 77.19 3.54 -4.90
N ILE A 145 77.55 2.31 -4.52
CA ILE A 145 78.59 2.05 -3.50
C ILE A 145 79.94 2.61 -3.95
N ARG A 146 80.32 2.38 -5.21
CA ARG A 146 81.56 2.92 -5.80
C ARG A 146 81.61 4.45 -5.75
N HIS A 147 80.45 5.09 -5.91
CA HIS A 147 80.28 6.55 -5.81
C HIS A 147 80.12 7.08 -4.37
N GLY A 148 80.41 6.26 -3.36
CA GLY A 148 80.46 6.69 -1.96
C GLY A 148 79.13 6.64 -1.22
N ILE A 149 78.07 6.06 -1.81
CA ILE A 149 76.84 5.77 -1.08
C ILE A 149 77.08 4.59 -0.14
N SER A 150 76.74 4.73 1.15
CA SER A 150 76.89 3.64 2.12
C SER A 150 76.09 2.40 1.68
N PRO A 151 76.59 1.17 1.95
CA PRO A 151 75.84 -0.06 1.64
C PRO A 151 74.41 -0.09 2.20
N GLU A 152 74.20 0.56 3.35
CA GLU A 152 72.88 0.71 3.99
C GLU A 152 71.89 1.50 3.14
N HIS A 153 72.33 2.49 2.36
CA HIS A 153 71.45 3.31 1.49
C HIS A 153 71.56 2.93 0.02
N ALA A 154 72.53 2.08 -0.36
CA ALA A 154 72.76 1.69 -1.74
C ALA A 154 71.61 0.85 -2.33
N HIS A 155 70.78 0.24 -1.48
CA HIS A 155 69.58 -0.49 -1.90
C HIS A 155 68.40 0.43 -2.26
N GLU A 156 68.49 1.73 -2.01
CA GLU A 156 67.44 2.71 -2.33
C GLU A 156 67.43 3.03 -3.84
N PRO A 157 66.32 2.78 -4.58
CA PRO A 157 66.26 3.06 -6.01
C PRO A 157 66.49 4.53 -6.35
N THR A 158 66.12 5.45 -5.46
CA THR A 158 66.37 6.89 -5.61
C THR A 158 67.86 7.19 -5.72
N GLN A 159 68.70 6.57 -4.89
CA GLN A 159 70.15 6.75 -4.91
C GLN A 159 70.77 6.07 -6.13
N MET A 160 70.38 4.83 -6.40
CA MET A 160 70.84 4.05 -7.57
C MET A 160 70.67 4.83 -8.88
N TYR A 161 69.46 5.34 -9.11
CA TYR A 161 69.14 6.06 -10.34
C TYR A 161 69.73 7.48 -10.34
N LEU A 162 69.81 8.16 -9.20
CA LEU A 162 70.43 9.49 -9.13
C LEU A 162 71.90 9.45 -9.56
N VAL A 163 72.67 8.48 -9.04
CA VAL A 163 74.07 8.26 -9.43
C VAL A 163 74.15 7.98 -10.93
N ALA A 164 73.31 7.06 -11.44
CA ALA A 164 73.33 6.72 -12.86
C ALA A 164 72.88 7.86 -13.79
N TYR A 165 72.02 8.78 -13.34
CA TYR A 165 71.65 9.97 -14.12
C TYR A 165 72.68 11.09 -14.06
N ASN A 166 73.50 11.16 -13.00
CA ASN A 166 74.66 12.07 -12.99
C ASN A 166 75.66 11.70 -14.09
N GLU A 167 75.71 10.43 -14.51
CA GLU A 167 76.46 10.05 -15.70
C GLU A 167 75.86 10.59 -17.00
N LEU A 168 74.55 10.86 -17.05
CA LEU A 168 73.89 11.36 -18.26
C LEU A 168 73.90 12.90 -18.34
N PHE A 169 73.74 13.59 -17.21
CA PHE A 169 73.61 15.05 -17.15
C PHE A 169 74.80 15.68 -16.41
N GLU A 170 75.43 16.67 -17.04
CA GLU A 170 76.57 17.40 -16.44
C GLU A 170 76.16 18.25 -15.23
N THR A 171 74.89 18.66 -15.14
CA THR A 171 74.38 19.45 -14.01
C THR A 171 73.59 18.57 -13.04
N PRO A 172 73.97 18.52 -11.75
CA PRO A 172 73.29 17.71 -10.74
C PRO A 172 71.79 18.01 -10.57
N GLN A 173 71.37 19.26 -10.85
CA GLN A 173 69.96 19.66 -10.79
C GLN A 173 69.10 18.94 -11.84
N TRP A 174 69.62 18.74 -13.06
CA TRP A 174 68.91 18.03 -14.12
C TRP A 174 68.83 16.54 -13.82
N ALA A 175 69.92 15.93 -13.34
CA ALA A 175 69.92 14.54 -12.89
C ALA A 175 68.89 14.33 -11.76
N LEU A 176 68.85 15.22 -10.76
CA LEU A 176 67.87 15.17 -9.68
C LEU A 176 66.43 15.35 -10.17
N ALA A 177 66.19 16.29 -11.10
CA ALA A 177 64.86 16.53 -11.66
C ALA A 177 64.35 15.32 -12.46
N VAL A 178 65.19 14.72 -13.31
CA VAL A 178 64.85 13.54 -14.11
C VAL A 178 64.68 12.31 -13.23
N THR A 179 65.53 12.13 -12.20
CA THR A 179 65.36 11.09 -11.17
C THR A 179 64.03 11.25 -10.46
N THR A 180 63.69 12.48 -10.05
CA THR A 180 62.41 12.78 -9.38
C THR A 180 61.23 12.44 -10.29
N LEU A 181 61.28 12.83 -11.56
CA LEU A 181 60.25 12.49 -12.55
C LEU A 181 60.10 10.97 -12.70
N PHE A 182 61.22 10.25 -12.86
CA PHE A 182 61.22 8.79 -12.98
C PHE A 182 60.61 8.10 -11.75
N VAL A 183 61.01 8.54 -10.55
CA VAL A 183 60.52 7.99 -9.28
C VAL A 183 59.03 8.28 -9.11
N VAL A 184 58.58 9.52 -9.33
CA VAL A 184 57.15 9.89 -9.24
C VAL A 184 56.32 9.08 -10.23
N LEU A 185 56.76 8.98 -11.49
CA LEU A 185 56.08 8.21 -12.52
C LEU A 185 55.99 6.72 -12.16
N SER A 186 57.09 6.14 -11.66
CA SER A 186 57.14 4.75 -11.23
C SER A 186 56.23 4.49 -10.02
N GLN A 187 56.28 5.36 -9.01
CA GLN A 187 55.46 5.23 -7.80
C GLN A 187 53.97 5.36 -8.10
N ILE A 188 53.56 6.29 -8.98
CA ILE A 188 52.16 6.39 -9.41
C ILE A 188 51.72 5.10 -10.11
N LYS A 189 52.53 4.57 -11.05
CA LYS A 189 52.20 3.31 -11.77
C LYS A 189 52.05 2.13 -10.82
N ILE A 190 52.93 2.01 -9.81
CA ILE A 190 52.89 0.95 -8.80
C ILE A 190 51.67 1.13 -7.88
N ASN A 191 51.50 2.31 -7.28
CA ASN A 191 50.46 2.56 -6.29
C ASN A 191 49.06 2.48 -6.87
N VAL A 192 48.83 2.94 -8.10
CA VAL A 192 47.54 2.79 -8.80
C VAL A 192 47.20 1.32 -9.02
N THR A 193 48.17 0.52 -9.44
CA THR A 193 47.97 -0.92 -9.70
C THR A 193 47.71 -1.68 -8.39
N ASN A 194 48.51 -1.43 -7.34
CA ASN A 194 48.36 -2.05 -6.03
C ASN A 194 47.03 -1.65 -5.36
N ALA A 195 46.62 -0.38 -5.47
CA ALA A 195 45.35 0.09 -4.93
C ALA A 195 44.16 -0.52 -5.65
N TYR A 196 44.23 -0.67 -6.98
CA TYR A 196 43.20 -1.36 -7.76
C TYR A 196 43.09 -2.84 -7.37
N ALA A 197 44.20 -3.58 -7.39
CA ALA A 197 44.25 -5.00 -7.04
C ALA A 197 43.78 -5.24 -5.61
N GLY A 198 44.28 -4.45 -4.65
CA GLY A 198 43.86 -4.50 -3.25
C GLY A 198 42.37 -4.24 -3.08
N SER A 199 41.81 -3.20 -3.73
CA SER A 199 40.37 -2.91 -3.65
C SER A 199 39.49 -4.07 -4.17
N LEU A 200 39.96 -4.79 -5.20
CA LEU A 200 39.28 -5.96 -5.75
C LEU A 200 39.38 -7.16 -4.80
N ALA A 201 40.56 -7.41 -4.23
CA ALA A 201 40.79 -8.49 -3.28
C ALA A 201 39.91 -8.32 -2.02
N TRP A 202 39.92 -7.12 -1.43
CA TRP A 202 39.08 -6.80 -0.26
C TRP A 202 37.59 -6.91 -0.58
N SER A 203 37.15 -6.37 -1.71
CA SER A 203 35.77 -6.47 -2.18
C SER A 203 35.32 -7.93 -2.32
N ASN A 204 36.11 -8.79 -2.95
CA ASN A 204 35.80 -10.20 -3.14
C ASN A 204 35.81 -10.98 -1.81
N PHE A 205 36.78 -10.72 -0.93
CA PHE A 205 36.88 -11.39 0.36
C PHE A 205 35.70 -11.02 1.27
N PHE A 206 35.47 -9.72 1.48
CA PHE A 206 34.42 -9.28 2.41
C PHE A 206 33.02 -9.48 1.85
N SER A 207 32.78 -9.36 0.55
CA SER A 207 31.45 -9.69 -0.01
C SER A 207 31.05 -11.14 0.22
N ARG A 208 32.01 -12.08 0.21
CA ARG A 208 31.77 -13.49 0.56
C ARG A 208 31.53 -13.70 2.05
N LEU A 209 32.20 -12.92 2.90
CA LEU A 209 32.12 -13.07 4.36
C LEU A 209 30.88 -12.39 4.94
N THR A 210 30.52 -11.20 4.44
CA THR A 210 29.44 -10.37 5.00
C THR A 210 28.17 -10.42 4.17
N HIS A 211 28.18 -11.09 3.01
CA HIS A 211 27.07 -11.12 2.05
C HIS A 211 26.60 -9.72 1.62
N SER A 212 27.49 -8.73 1.66
CA SER A 212 27.19 -7.32 1.36
C SER A 212 28.30 -6.67 0.56
N HIS A 213 27.96 -5.84 -0.41
CA HIS A 213 28.96 -5.12 -1.21
C HIS A 213 28.73 -3.59 -1.14
N PRO A 214 29.45 -2.85 -0.27
CA PRO A 214 29.23 -1.41 -0.05
C PRO A 214 29.73 -0.52 -1.21
N GLY A 215 30.33 -1.11 -2.24
CA GLY A 215 30.94 -0.41 -3.38
C GLY A 215 32.47 -0.48 -3.34
N ARG A 216 33.09 -0.49 -4.53
CA ARG A 216 34.55 -0.66 -4.67
C ARG A 216 35.34 0.51 -4.07
N VAL A 217 34.80 1.73 -4.16
CA VAL A 217 35.45 2.95 -3.68
C VAL A 217 35.72 2.89 -2.17
N VAL A 218 34.81 2.28 -1.41
CA VAL A 218 35.01 2.08 0.05
C VAL A 218 36.24 1.22 0.31
N TRP A 219 36.39 0.11 -0.42
CA TRP A 219 37.55 -0.78 -0.30
C TRP A 219 38.85 -0.16 -0.82
N LEU A 220 38.76 0.72 -1.83
CA LEU A 220 39.89 1.51 -2.30
C LEU A 220 40.41 2.45 -1.20
N VAL A 221 39.52 3.26 -0.61
CA VAL A 221 39.88 4.19 0.47
C VAL A 221 40.43 3.41 1.67
N PHE A 222 39.79 2.31 2.04
CA PHE A 222 40.26 1.41 3.10
C PHE A 222 41.68 0.89 2.84
N ASN A 223 41.94 0.38 1.64
CA ASN A 223 43.26 -0.16 1.27
C ASN A 223 44.34 0.93 1.28
N VAL A 224 44.04 2.11 0.72
CA VAL A 224 44.97 3.25 0.71
C VAL A 224 45.24 3.77 2.12
N LEU A 225 44.23 3.80 2.99
CA LEU A 225 44.37 4.24 4.38
C LEU A 225 45.22 3.27 5.21
N ILE A 226 45.03 1.95 5.04
CA ILE A 226 45.91 0.95 5.68
C ILE A 226 47.34 1.09 5.18
N ALA A 227 47.53 1.23 3.87
CA ALA A 227 48.85 1.43 3.30
C ALA A 227 49.51 2.69 3.90
N LEU A 228 48.80 3.81 3.95
CA LEU A 228 49.29 5.05 4.56
C LEU A 228 49.67 4.85 6.03
N LEU A 229 48.82 4.22 6.84
CA LEU A 229 49.12 3.95 8.24
C LEU A 229 50.36 3.06 8.43
N LEU A 230 50.51 2.01 7.61
CA LEU A 230 51.69 1.14 7.67
C LEU A 230 52.98 1.89 7.30
N MET A 231 52.91 2.84 6.37
CA MET A 231 54.06 3.69 6.01
C MET A 231 54.40 4.65 7.15
N GLU A 232 53.42 5.34 7.73
CA GLU A 232 53.62 6.30 8.82
C GLU A 232 54.12 5.65 10.12
N PHE A 233 53.70 4.41 10.40
CA PHE A 233 54.22 3.65 11.55
C PHE A 233 55.63 3.10 11.34
N GLY A 234 56.29 3.39 10.22
CA GLY A 234 57.66 2.94 9.96
C GLY A 234 57.78 1.42 9.84
N VAL A 235 56.67 0.73 9.57
CA VAL A 235 56.60 -0.74 9.54
C VAL A 235 57.50 -1.31 8.44
N PHE A 236 57.91 -0.53 7.43
CA PHE A 236 58.79 -0.99 6.35
C PHE A 236 60.06 -1.71 6.82
N GLY A 237 60.71 -1.24 7.89
CA GLY A 237 61.89 -1.94 8.46
C GLY A 237 61.55 -3.28 9.14
N ALA A 238 60.35 -3.39 9.71
CA ALA A 238 59.81 -4.67 10.19
C ALA A 238 59.29 -5.54 9.02
N LEU A 239 58.85 -4.92 7.93
CA LEU A 239 58.21 -5.55 6.79
C LEU A 239 59.18 -6.48 6.07
N GLU A 240 60.48 -6.19 6.03
CA GLU A 240 61.49 -7.13 5.50
C GLU A 240 61.49 -8.48 6.25
N LYS A 241 61.42 -8.44 7.59
CA LYS A 241 61.34 -9.65 8.43
C LYS A 241 59.99 -10.33 8.34
N VAL A 242 58.91 -9.54 8.27
CA VAL A 242 57.54 -10.06 8.08
C VAL A 242 57.38 -10.68 6.68
N LEU A 243 58.03 -10.13 5.66
CA LEU A 243 57.99 -10.62 4.29
C LEU A 243 58.63 -12.01 4.19
N GLY A 244 59.72 -12.25 4.92
CA GLY A 244 60.32 -13.59 5.06
C GLY A 244 59.35 -14.60 5.68
N LEU A 245 58.67 -14.23 6.77
CA LEU A 245 57.67 -15.11 7.41
C LEU A 245 56.43 -15.34 6.53
N PHE A 246 55.94 -14.29 5.88
CA PHE A 246 54.82 -14.33 4.93
C PHE A 246 55.15 -15.13 3.67
N SER A 247 56.40 -15.07 3.19
CA SER A 247 56.91 -15.85 2.07
C SER A 247 56.71 -17.35 2.30
N ASN A 248 57.12 -17.85 3.47
CA ASN A 248 56.98 -19.26 3.81
C ASN A 248 55.52 -19.73 3.78
N MET A 249 54.58 -18.89 4.27
CA MET A 249 53.15 -19.18 4.20
C MET A 249 52.61 -19.13 2.75
N SER A 250 53.02 -18.13 1.97
CA SER A 250 52.60 -17.96 0.57
C SER A 250 53.09 -19.11 -0.31
N ILE A 251 54.33 -19.54 -0.14
CA ILE A 251 54.92 -20.67 -0.87
C ILE A 251 54.25 -21.98 -0.46
N ALA A 252 53.99 -22.19 0.82
CA ALA A 252 53.24 -23.37 1.29
C ALA A 252 51.83 -23.43 0.67
N TRP A 253 51.15 -22.29 0.53
CA TRP A 253 49.85 -22.20 -0.10
C TRP A 253 49.91 -22.47 -1.61
N ILE A 254 50.75 -21.74 -2.35
CA ILE A 254 50.93 -21.92 -3.79
C ILE A 254 51.42 -23.34 -4.10
N GLY A 255 52.33 -23.87 -3.28
CA GLY A 255 52.85 -25.23 -3.38
C GLY A 255 51.75 -26.28 -3.18
N ALA A 256 50.83 -26.06 -2.23
CA ALA A 256 49.71 -26.98 -2.03
C ALA A 256 48.75 -26.97 -3.22
N VAL A 257 48.45 -25.79 -3.77
CA VAL A 257 47.64 -25.66 -5.00
C VAL A 257 48.35 -26.30 -6.20
N ALA A 258 49.66 -26.12 -6.34
CA ALA A 258 50.45 -26.73 -7.41
C ALA A 258 50.48 -28.26 -7.29
N ALA A 259 50.69 -28.79 -6.08
CA ALA A 259 50.64 -30.23 -5.81
C ALA A 259 49.24 -30.81 -6.11
N GLU A 260 48.17 -30.08 -5.79
CA GLU A 260 46.80 -30.47 -6.11
C GLU A 260 46.61 -30.63 -7.63
N LEU A 261 47.06 -29.64 -8.41
CA LEU A 261 46.90 -29.62 -9.86
C LEU A 261 47.84 -30.60 -10.60
N MET A 262 49.09 -30.72 -10.14
CA MET A 262 50.14 -31.50 -10.82
C MET A 262 50.18 -32.96 -10.38
N ILE A 263 49.75 -33.29 -9.16
CA ILE A 263 49.82 -34.64 -8.60
C ILE A 263 48.41 -35.20 -8.37
N ASN A 264 47.59 -34.55 -7.55
CA ASN A 264 46.32 -35.13 -7.12
C ASN A 264 45.31 -35.28 -8.27
N LYS A 265 45.19 -34.28 -9.15
CA LYS A 265 44.29 -34.35 -10.31
C LYS A 265 44.69 -35.46 -11.30
N PRO A 266 45.94 -35.56 -11.78
CA PRO A 266 46.36 -36.65 -12.66
C PRO A 266 46.24 -38.04 -12.03
N LEU A 267 46.47 -38.17 -10.72
CA LEU A 267 46.33 -39.43 -9.98
C LEU A 267 44.88 -39.78 -9.63
N GLY A 268 43.91 -38.91 -9.90
CA GLY A 268 42.50 -39.14 -9.54
C GLY A 268 42.22 -39.09 -8.04
N LEU A 269 43.09 -38.45 -7.25
CA LEU A 269 42.86 -38.19 -5.81
C LEU A 269 41.92 -36.99 -5.59
N SER A 270 41.76 -36.14 -6.60
CA SER A 270 40.86 -34.98 -6.60
C SER A 270 39.97 -34.95 -7.85
N PRO A 271 38.84 -34.23 -7.83
CA PRO A 271 37.94 -34.14 -8.97
C PRO A 271 38.65 -33.65 -10.24
N LYS A 272 38.32 -34.22 -11.41
CA LYS A 272 38.99 -33.88 -12.68
C LYS A 272 38.83 -32.41 -13.08
N ILE A 273 37.63 -31.85 -12.90
CA ILE A 273 37.33 -30.46 -13.27
C ILE A 273 37.56 -29.53 -12.07
N ILE A 274 37.93 -28.27 -12.32
CA ILE A 274 38.04 -27.23 -11.28
C ILE A 274 36.67 -26.58 -11.12
N GLU A 275 36.19 -26.47 -9.88
CA GLU A 275 34.90 -25.86 -9.55
C GLU A 275 35.13 -24.55 -8.79
N PHE A 276 34.38 -23.51 -9.16
CA PHE A 276 34.50 -22.16 -8.60
C PHE A 276 33.19 -21.66 -7.98
N LYS A 277 32.07 -22.32 -8.28
CA LYS A 277 30.76 -21.91 -7.80
C LYS A 277 30.56 -22.28 -6.34
N ARG A 278 30.21 -21.28 -5.53
CA ARG A 278 29.95 -21.42 -4.09
C ARG A 278 29.00 -22.58 -3.78
N ALA A 279 27.97 -22.81 -4.59
CA ALA A 279 26.95 -23.84 -4.36
C ALA A 279 27.48 -25.29 -4.36
N TYR A 280 28.62 -25.56 -5.00
CA TYR A 280 29.21 -26.90 -5.10
C TYR A 280 30.45 -27.07 -4.23
N LEU A 281 31.04 -25.97 -3.78
CA LEU A 281 32.20 -25.98 -2.91
C LEU A 281 31.80 -26.18 -1.45
N THR A 282 32.61 -26.95 -0.72
CA THR A 282 32.53 -27.04 0.73
C THR A 282 33.00 -25.73 1.37
N ASP A 283 32.50 -25.38 2.55
CA ASP A 283 32.94 -24.13 3.22
C ASP A 283 34.40 -24.19 3.69
N LEU A 284 34.88 -25.40 3.98
CA LEU A 284 36.27 -25.68 4.31
C LEU A 284 36.75 -26.83 3.44
N ASN A 285 37.80 -26.58 2.65
CA ASN A 285 38.57 -27.63 1.98
C ASN A 285 39.65 -28.13 2.94
N PRO A 286 39.48 -29.31 3.57
CA PRO A 286 40.41 -29.79 4.57
C PRO A 286 41.78 -30.11 3.97
N VAL A 287 41.85 -30.61 2.73
CA VAL A 287 43.12 -30.99 2.09
C VAL A 287 44.02 -29.77 1.94
N GLY A 288 43.51 -28.70 1.33
CA GLY A 288 44.27 -27.47 1.14
C GLY A 288 44.65 -26.80 2.47
N ILE A 289 43.70 -26.64 3.38
CA ILE A 289 43.92 -25.96 4.66
C ILE A 289 44.93 -26.71 5.52
N ILE A 290 44.79 -28.02 5.68
CA ILE A 290 45.70 -28.83 6.49
C ILE A 290 47.11 -28.81 5.89
N SER A 291 47.22 -28.99 4.58
CA SER A 291 48.52 -29.05 3.90
C SER A 291 49.27 -27.73 3.97
N THR A 292 48.59 -26.62 3.67
CA THR A 292 49.17 -25.28 3.79
C THR A 292 49.54 -24.97 5.24
N THR A 293 48.69 -25.32 6.22
CA THR A 293 48.98 -25.04 7.65
C THR A 293 50.20 -25.81 8.14
N ILE A 294 50.29 -27.11 7.86
CA ILE A 294 51.43 -27.96 8.27
C ILE A 294 52.72 -27.47 7.61
N ALA A 295 52.70 -27.26 6.30
CA ALA A 295 53.88 -26.79 5.56
C ALA A 295 54.34 -25.40 6.04
N SER A 296 53.40 -24.48 6.27
CA SER A 296 53.69 -23.15 6.81
C SER A 296 54.28 -23.23 8.22
N LEU A 297 53.67 -24.00 9.12
CA LEU A 297 54.13 -24.12 10.51
C LEU A 297 55.57 -24.64 10.58
N ILE A 298 55.86 -25.75 9.90
CA ILE A 298 57.20 -26.36 9.91
C ILE A 298 58.23 -25.43 9.28
N SER A 299 57.89 -24.81 8.14
CA SER A 299 58.77 -23.86 7.47
C SER A 299 59.04 -22.60 8.29
N ILE A 300 58.03 -22.04 8.96
CA ILE A 300 58.20 -20.88 9.85
C ILE A 300 59.07 -21.25 11.06
N LEU A 301 58.88 -22.42 11.65
CA LEU A 301 59.76 -22.92 12.73
C LEU A 301 61.20 -23.07 12.25
N ALA A 302 61.42 -23.52 11.01
CA ALA A 302 62.74 -23.54 10.38
C ALA A 302 63.31 -22.14 10.19
N TYR A 303 62.50 -21.20 9.68
CA TYR A 303 62.89 -19.80 9.44
C TYR A 303 63.28 -19.05 10.73
N VAL A 304 62.60 -19.32 11.84
CA VAL A 304 62.96 -18.77 13.16
C VAL A 304 64.28 -19.36 13.70
N GLY A 305 64.79 -20.43 13.08
CA GLY A 305 66.07 -21.05 13.43
C GLY A 305 65.97 -22.24 14.37
N LEU A 306 64.77 -22.77 14.64
CA LEU A 306 64.57 -23.89 15.57
C LEU A 306 65.38 -25.15 15.18
N PHE A 307 65.59 -25.35 13.88
CA PHE A 307 66.31 -26.53 13.34
C PHE A 307 67.75 -26.20 12.89
N GLY A 308 68.28 -25.04 13.25
CA GLY A 308 69.63 -24.58 12.88
C GLY A 308 69.68 -23.68 11.64
N GLU A 309 70.88 -23.20 11.28
CA GLU A 309 71.08 -22.17 10.25
C GLU A 309 70.81 -22.66 8.81
N TYR A 310 71.08 -23.93 8.50
CA TYR A 310 70.78 -24.48 7.17
C TYR A 310 69.27 -24.57 6.90
N PRO A 311 68.43 -25.21 7.75
CA PRO A 311 66.98 -25.19 7.55
C PRO A 311 66.37 -23.79 7.53
N LYS A 312 66.96 -22.85 8.29
CA LYS A 312 66.58 -21.44 8.26
C LYS A 312 66.83 -20.80 6.89
N ALA A 313 68.01 -21.01 6.31
CA ALA A 313 68.32 -20.54 4.96
C ALA A 313 67.42 -21.20 3.91
N PHE A 314 67.09 -22.48 4.05
CA PHE A 314 66.28 -23.24 3.08
C PHE A 314 64.77 -23.32 3.43
N SER A 315 64.25 -22.45 4.29
CA SER A 315 62.88 -22.55 4.81
C SER A 315 61.82 -22.54 3.71
N ALA A 316 62.01 -21.75 2.66
CA ALA A 316 61.13 -21.68 1.49
C ALA A 316 61.07 -23.01 0.73
N PHE A 317 62.21 -23.68 0.55
CA PHE A 317 62.26 -25.00 -0.08
C PHE A 317 61.59 -26.06 0.78
N ILE A 318 61.75 -25.97 2.11
CA ILE A 318 61.06 -26.85 3.06
C ILE A 318 59.54 -26.67 2.94
N ALA A 319 59.04 -25.43 2.87
CA ALA A 319 57.62 -25.15 2.65
C ALA A 319 57.11 -25.80 1.36
N LEU A 320 57.82 -25.59 0.25
CA LEU A 320 57.44 -26.14 -1.05
C LEU A 320 57.47 -27.68 -1.05
N GLY A 321 58.56 -28.28 -0.58
CA GLY A 321 58.72 -29.74 -0.51
C GLY A 321 57.65 -30.39 0.36
N LEU A 322 57.39 -29.82 1.54
CA LEU A 322 56.32 -30.31 2.42
C LEU A 322 54.95 -30.17 1.77
N ALA A 323 54.66 -29.07 1.08
CA ALA A 323 53.37 -28.93 0.39
C ALA A 323 53.16 -30.03 -0.67
N PHE A 324 54.22 -30.39 -1.42
CA PHE A 324 54.18 -31.47 -2.40
C PHE A 324 54.07 -32.88 -1.79
N ILE A 325 54.42 -33.06 -0.51
CA ILE A 325 54.31 -34.34 0.19
C ILE A 325 52.98 -34.44 0.96
N VAL A 326 52.62 -33.40 1.71
CA VAL A 326 51.46 -33.38 2.59
C VAL A 326 50.16 -33.33 1.79
N THR A 327 50.10 -32.56 0.69
CA THR A 327 48.87 -32.43 -0.09
C THR A 327 48.39 -33.76 -0.68
N PRO A 328 49.23 -34.58 -1.34
CA PRO A 328 48.82 -35.91 -1.78
C PRO A 328 48.52 -36.87 -0.63
N SER A 329 49.31 -36.80 0.46
CA SER A 329 49.12 -37.68 1.63
C SER A 329 47.77 -37.44 2.31
N VAL A 330 47.38 -36.18 2.51
CA VAL A 330 46.11 -35.80 3.11
C VAL A 330 44.95 -36.12 2.17
N SER A 331 45.08 -35.86 0.87
CA SER A 331 44.06 -36.20 -0.13
C SER A 331 43.78 -37.71 -0.16
N TRP A 332 44.83 -38.53 -0.14
CA TRP A 332 44.73 -39.99 -0.07
C TRP A 332 43.98 -40.47 1.20
N LEU A 333 44.22 -39.83 2.35
CA LEU A 333 43.52 -40.12 3.60
C LEU A 333 42.05 -39.63 3.59
N ALA A 334 41.79 -38.47 2.99
CA ALA A 334 40.50 -37.78 3.00
C ALA A 334 39.45 -38.38 2.03
N ARG A 335 39.90 -39.00 0.92
CA ARG A 335 39.08 -39.47 -0.23
C ARG A 335 38.30 -38.33 -0.93
N GLU A 336 37.78 -38.61 -2.13
CA GLU A 336 37.12 -37.61 -3.01
C GLU A 336 35.95 -36.84 -2.39
N ARG A 337 35.27 -37.40 -1.36
CA ARG A 337 34.02 -36.85 -0.79
C ARG A 337 34.18 -35.51 -0.05
N GLN A 338 35.38 -34.98 0.12
CA GLN A 338 35.62 -33.73 0.85
C GLN A 338 35.82 -32.49 -0.04
N TYR A 339 35.87 -32.67 -1.37
CA TYR A 339 36.11 -31.59 -2.32
C TYR A 339 34.83 -30.87 -2.78
N LEU A 340 33.75 -31.63 -3.01
CA LEU A 340 32.47 -31.10 -3.50
C LEU A 340 31.37 -31.36 -2.48
N ALA A 341 30.55 -30.34 -2.22
CA ALA A 341 29.42 -30.41 -1.29
C ALA A 341 28.24 -31.21 -1.87
N ARG A 342 28.11 -31.21 -3.20
CA ARG A 342 27.08 -31.95 -3.95
C ARG A 342 27.54 -32.22 -5.38
N ASP A 343 26.86 -33.13 -6.06
CA ASP A 343 27.09 -33.42 -7.48
C ASP A 343 26.77 -32.20 -8.37
N ARG A 344 27.66 -31.91 -9.31
CA ARG A 344 27.57 -30.79 -10.26
C ARG A 344 26.43 -31.00 -11.27
N GLU A 345 26.24 -32.23 -11.74
CA GLU A 345 25.32 -32.52 -12.83
C GLU A 345 23.86 -32.62 -12.34
N LEU A 346 23.68 -32.88 -11.05
CA LEU A 346 22.39 -33.02 -10.41
C LEU A 346 21.56 -31.72 -10.55
N ASN A 347 20.49 -31.78 -11.36
CA ASN A 347 19.56 -30.69 -11.66
C ASN A 347 20.17 -29.44 -12.32
N ASN A 348 21.47 -29.45 -12.65
CA ASN A 348 22.13 -28.30 -13.27
C ASN A 348 22.07 -28.36 -14.80
N THR A 349 21.90 -29.53 -15.41
CA THR A 349 21.79 -29.68 -16.88
C THR A 349 20.57 -28.95 -17.47
N GLN A 350 19.57 -28.64 -16.65
CA GLN A 350 18.38 -27.85 -17.02
C GLN A 350 18.45 -26.38 -16.55
N SER A 351 19.57 -25.92 -15.99
CA SER A 351 19.66 -24.56 -15.48
C SER A 351 19.58 -23.57 -16.64
N GLN A 352 18.51 -22.77 -16.64
CA GLN A 352 18.33 -21.62 -17.53
C GLN A 352 19.45 -20.59 -17.33
N THR A 353 19.76 -19.84 -18.39
CA THR A 353 20.75 -18.74 -18.38
C THR A 353 20.30 -17.54 -17.55
N LYS A 354 18.99 -17.38 -17.32
CA LYS A 354 18.42 -16.28 -16.54
C LYS A 354 18.45 -16.58 -15.04
N CYS A 355 19.00 -15.65 -14.24
CA CYS A 355 19.03 -15.77 -12.78
C CYS A 355 17.66 -15.42 -12.16
N SER A 356 17.16 -16.26 -11.26
CA SER A 356 15.91 -16.05 -10.52
C SER A 356 15.91 -14.86 -9.55
N ILE A 357 17.07 -14.28 -9.22
CA ILE A 357 17.19 -13.17 -8.26
C ILE A 357 17.44 -11.84 -8.96
N CYS A 358 18.52 -11.74 -9.76
CA CYS A 358 18.86 -10.50 -10.45
C CYS A 358 18.29 -10.40 -11.86
N GLU A 359 17.63 -11.45 -12.35
CA GLU A 359 17.00 -11.51 -13.67
C GLU A 359 17.92 -11.31 -14.89
N ASN A 360 19.22 -11.18 -14.68
CA ASN A 360 20.19 -11.10 -15.77
C ASN A 360 20.49 -12.48 -16.34
N GLU A 361 20.92 -12.49 -17.61
CA GLU A 361 21.40 -13.68 -18.30
C GLU A 361 22.91 -13.86 -18.10
N PHE A 362 23.31 -15.10 -17.85
CA PHE A 362 24.70 -15.50 -17.68
C PHE A 362 24.98 -16.81 -18.44
N GLU A 363 26.26 -17.08 -18.68
CA GLU A 363 26.72 -18.34 -19.24
C GLU A 363 26.40 -19.51 -18.30
N HIS A 364 26.12 -20.69 -18.86
CA HIS A 364 25.76 -21.87 -18.08
C HIS A 364 26.82 -22.23 -17.01
N GLU A 365 28.09 -21.95 -17.29
CA GLU A 365 29.19 -22.22 -16.38
C GLU A 365 29.09 -21.40 -15.08
N ASP A 366 28.53 -20.19 -15.15
CA ASP A 366 28.29 -19.27 -14.03
C ASP A 366 26.96 -19.50 -13.30
N MET A 367 26.16 -20.46 -13.77
CA MET A 367 24.85 -20.78 -13.22
C MET A 367 24.90 -22.04 -12.34
N ALA A 368 24.04 -22.04 -11.32
CA ALA A 368 23.78 -23.18 -10.44
C ALA A 368 22.28 -23.31 -10.18
N HIS A 369 21.79 -24.52 -9.95
CA HIS A 369 20.42 -24.72 -9.44
C HIS A 369 20.35 -24.48 -7.92
N CYS A 370 19.47 -23.60 -7.46
CA CYS A 370 19.23 -23.33 -6.04
C CYS A 370 17.95 -24.05 -5.55
N PRO A 371 18.05 -24.98 -4.59
CA PRO A 371 16.89 -25.68 -4.07
C PRO A 371 15.95 -24.77 -3.26
N ALA A 372 16.47 -23.71 -2.63
CA ALA A 372 15.67 -22.77 -1.84
C ALA A 372 14.72 -21.92 -2.71
N TYR A 373 15.14 -21.59 -3.93
CA TYR A 373 14.35 -20.81 -4.90
C TYR A 373 13.72 -21.67 -5.99
N ALA A 374 13.97 -23.00 -5.98
CA ALA A 374 13.56 -23.93 -7.01
C ALA A 374 13.88 -23.45 -8.45
N GLY A 375 15.05 -22.82 -8.66
CA GLY A 375 15.40 -22.19 -9.92
C GLY A 375 16.90 -21.92 -10.11
N SER A 376 17.29 -21.41 -11.28
CA SER A 376 18.67 -21.07 -11.60
C SER A 376 19.12 -19.80 -10.87
N ILE A 377 20.33 -19.81 -10.32
CA ILE A 377 20.97 -18.68 -9.65
C ILE A 377 22.37 -18.48 -10.22
N CYS A 378 22.76 -17.23 -10.46
CA CYS A 378 24.13 -16.94 -10.87
C CYS A 378 25.09 -17.01 -9.67
N SER A 379 26.37 -17.27 -9.94
CA SER A 379 27.42 -17.40 -8.94
C SER A 379 27.50 -16.20 -7.97
N LEU A 380 27.31 -14.97 -8.49
CA LEU A 380 27.31 -13.75 -7.68
C LEU A 380 26.11 -13.70 -6.73
N CYS A 381 24.88 -13.91 -7.23
CA CYS A 381 23.69 -13.93 -6.38
C CYS A 381 23.74 -15.08 -5.37
N CYS A 382 24.27 -16.25 -5.75
CA CYS A 382 24.50 -17.37 -4.83
C CYS A 382 25.49 -17.02 -3.70
N THR A 383 26.40 -16.08 -3.96
CA THR A 383 27.34 -15.59 -2.95
C THR A 383 26.74 -14.49 -2.08
N LEU A 384 25.91 -13.61 -2.62
CA LEU A 384 25.35 -12.47 -1.89
C LEU A 384 24.03 -12.79 -1.17
N ASP A 385 23.29 -13.80 -1.61
CA ASP A 385 22.00 -14.14 -1.03
C ASP A 385 22.14 -14.95 0.27
N ALA A 386 21.85 -14.29 1.40
CA ALA A 386 21.90 -14.91 2.73
C ALA A 386 20.62 -15.69 3.09
N ARG A 387 19.54 -15.58 2.31
CA ARG A 387 18.22 -16.15 2.67
C ARG A 387 18.16 -17.66 2.46
N CYS A 388 18.95 -18.19 1.51
CA CYS A 388 18.99 -19.62 1.23
C CYS A 388 19.63 -20.49 2.32
N LEU A 389 20.34 -19.88 3.29
CA LEU A 389 21.02 -20.55 4.42
C LEU A 389 21.86 -21.77 4.04
N ASP A 390 22.45 -21.75 2.83
CA ASP A 390 23.26 -22.82 2.27
C ASP A 390 22.61 -24.21 2.34
N VAL A 391 21.28 -24.27 2.15
CA VAL A 391 20.51 -25.54 2.14
C VAL A 391 21.03 -26.52 1.08
N CYS A 392 21.69 -26.04 0.04
CA CYS A 392 22.35 -26.89 -0.96
C CYS A 392 23.60 -27.65 -0.46
N LYS A 393 24.16 -27.33 0.72
CA LYS A 393 25.43 -27.86 1.24
C LYS A 393 25.31 -28.71 2.51
N THR A 394 24.23 -29.47 2.65
CA THR A 394 23.99 -30.28 3.87
C THR A 394 25.19 -31.16 4.26
N GLY A 395 25.74 -30.97 5.46
CA GLY A 395 26.87 -31.75 5.99
C GLY A 395 28.25 -31.18 5.68
N PHE A 396 28.32 -30.10 4.89
CA PHE A 396 29.56 -29.45 4.45
C PHE A 396 29.62 -27.96 4.81
N ARG A 397 28.67 -27.48 5.62
CA ARG A 397 28.68 -26.10 6.14
C ARG A 397 29.67 -25.97 7.29
N PHE A 398 30.21 -24.77 7.50
CA PHE A 398 31.07 -24.49 8.64
C PHE A 398 30.42 -24.86 9.99
N GLU A 399 29.11 -24.63 10.13
CA GLU A 399 28.37 -25.02 11.34
C GLU A 399 28.36 -26.54 11.56
N ASP A 400 28.24 -27.34 10.50
CA ASP A 400 28.23 -28.81 10.57
C ASP A 400 29.61 -29.37 10.98
N TYR A 401 30.70 -28.66 10.65
CA TYR A 401 32.05 -29.00 11.14
C TYR A 401 32.22 -28.65 12.62
N LEU A 402 31.79 -27.45 13.03
CA LEU A 402 31.83 -27.02 14.43
C LEU A 402 31.01 -27.95 15.33
N GLU A 403 29.83 -28.38 14.88
CA GLU A 403 28.99 -29.33 15.60
C GLU A 403 29.72 -30.68 15.81
N ARG A 404 30.34 -31.23 14.76
CA ARG A 404 31.14 -32.47 14.88
C ARG A 404 32.29 -32.33 15.87
N VAL A 405 33.04 -31.22 15.83
CA VAL A 405 34.13 -30.95 16.77
C VAL A 405 33.60 -30.78 18.20
N ALA A 406 32.52 -30.03 18.37
CA ALA A 406 31.88 -29.80 19.66
C ALA A 406 31.37 -31.10 20.30
N LEU A 407 30.76 -31.99 19.52
CA LEU A 407 30.29 -33.29 19.98
C LEU A 407 31.45 -34.24 20.32
N ARG A 408 32.59 -34.12 19.63
CA ARG A 408 33.76 -34.98 19.82
C ARG A 408 34.62 -34.58 21.03
N PHE A 409 34.84 -33.28 21.24
CA PHE A 409 35.82 -32.77 22.22
C PHE A 409 35.21 -32.15 23.48
N LEU A 410 33.93 -31.76 23.48
CA LEU A 410 33.30 -31.10 24.64
C LEU A 410 32.37 -32.04 25.43
N PRO A 411 32.25 -31.85 26.76
CA PRO A 411 31.51 -32.75 27.64
C PRO A 411 30.04 -32.93 27.26
N ALA A 412 29.54 -34.17 27.41
CA ALA A 412 28.15 -34.52 27.11
C ALA A 412 27.12 -33.76 27.99
N ALA A 413 27.53 -33.29 29.17
CA ALA A 413 26.68 -32.57 30.12
C ALA A 413 26.24 -31.17 29.63
N MET A 414 26.96 -30.56 28.70
CA MET A 414 26.60 -29.26 28.13
C MET A 414 25.58 -29.43 27.01
N SER A 415 24.63 -28.49 26.92
CA SER A 415 23.74 -28.39 25.74
C SER A 415 24.55 -28.09 24.47
N LEU A 416 24.05 -28.51 23.32
CA LEU A 416 24.74 -28.29 22.03
C LEU A 416 25.03 -26.80 21.79
N ASN A 417 24.09 -25.91 22.11
CA ASN A 417 24.27 -24.46 21.99
C ASN A 417 25.41 -23.95 22.88
N ALA A 418 25.52 -24.42 24.13
CA ALA A 418 26.61 -24.05 25.02
C ALA A 418 27.97 -24.52 24.50
N ARG A 419 28.03 -25.75 23.94
CA ARG A 419 29.27 -26.28 23.34
C ARG A 419 29.70 -25.47 22.12
N LEU A 420 28.77 -25.17 21.22
CA LEU A 420 29.04 -24.35 20.03
C LEU A 420 29.47 -22.92 20.40
N ARG A 421 28.83 -22.30 21.39
CA ARG A 421 29.22 -20.97 21.88
C ARG A 421 30.63 -20.96 22.44
N LEU A 422 30.97 -21.93 23.29
CA LEU A 422 32.31 -22.05 23.86
C LEU A 422 33.36 -22.29 22.76
N LEU A 423 33.08 -23.20 21.82
CA LEU A 423 33.99 -23.51 20.73
C LEU A 423 34.25 -22.28 19.84
N ARG A 424 33.20 -21.53 19.46
CA ARG A 424 33.32 -20.27 18.70
C ARG A 424 34.16 -19.24 19.45
N PHE A 425 33.93 -19.09 20.76
CA PHE A 425 34.71 -18.18 21.59
C PHE A 425 36.18 -18.55 21.63
N VAL A 426 36.50 -19.81 21.95
CA VAL A 426 37.89 -20.28 22.05
C VAL A 426 38.61 -20.12 20.70
N LEU A 427 37.98 -20.50 19.59
CA LEU A 427 38.57 -20.38 18.26
C LEU A 427 38.85 -18.91 17.89
N MET A 428 37.86 -18.03 18.02
CA MET A 428 38.00 -16.62 17.63
C MET A 428 38.94 -15.85 18.57
N PHE A 429 38.85 -16.10 19.87
CA PHE A 429 39.75 -15.52 20.87
C PHE A 429 41.19 -15.96 20.62
N SER A 430 41.44 -17.25 20.42
CA SER A 430 42.79 -17.79 20.19
C SER A 430 43.38 -17.23 18.89
N PHE A 431 42.58 -17.15 17.82
CA PHE A 431 43.02 -16.56 16.56
C PHE A 431 43.44 -15.09 16.71
N LEU A 432 42.57 -14.25 17.30
CA LEU A 432 42.88 -12.83 17.51
C LEU A 432 44.05 -12.63 18.48
N SER A 433 44.14 -13.44 19.54
CA SER A 433 45.22 -13.39 20.51
C SER A 433 46.57 -13.71 19.88
N VAL A 434 46.66 -14.79 19.10
CA VAL A 434 47.88 -15.17 18.38
C VAL A 434 48.26 -14.10 17.36
N LEU A 435 47.29 -13.59 16.60
CA LEU A 435 47.54 -12.55 15.61
C LEU A 435 48.09 -11.28 16.27
N THR A 436 47.45 -10.77 17.32
CA THR A 436 47.94 -9.60 18.07
C THR A 436 49.28 -9.89 18.73
N GLY A 437 49.48 -11.10 19.26
CA GLY A 437 50.76 -11.53 19.84
C GLY A 437 51.90 -11.49 18.83
N ILE A 438 51.67 -11.91 17.58
CA ILE A 438 52.65 -11.81 16.49
C ILE A 438 53.01 -10.34 16.23
N PHE A 439 52.03 -9.45 16.07
CA PHE A 439 52.29 -8.02 15.85
C PHE A 439 53.06 -7.38 17.01
N VAL A 440 52.64 -7.62 18.24
CA VAL A 440 53.32 -7.09 19.44
C VAL A 440 54.75 -7.65 19.55
N SER A 441 54.96 -8.93 19.22
CA SER A 441 56.28 -9.56 19.23
C SER A 441 57.22 -8.99 18.16
N ILE A 442 56.68 -8.64 16.98
CA ILE A 442 57.46 -7.99 15.91
C ILE A 442 57.95 -6.61 16.38
N ILE A 443 57.06 -5.81 16.99
CA ILE A 443 57.42 -4.48 17.52
C ILE A 443 58.45 -4.63 18.65
N TYR A 444 58.22 -5.56 19.58
CA TYR A 444 59.18 -5.89 20.63
C TYR A 444 60.55 -6.27 20.07
N TYR A 445 60.61 -7.12 19.04
CA TYR A 445 61.87 -7.52 18.42
C TYR A 445 62.59 -6.37 17.72
N GLN A 446 61.84 -5.40 17.17
CA GLN A 446 62.42 -4.20 16.57
C GLN A 446 63.03 -3.28 17.64
N ASP A 447 62.32 -3.03 18.74
CA ASP A 447 62.82 -2.22 19.85
C ASP A 447 63.95 -2.93 20.62
N LEU A 448 63.94 -4.25 20.65
CA LEU A 448 65.02 -5.03 21.24
C LEU A 448 66.37 -4.76 20.55
N LEU A 449 66.37 -4.61 19.23
CA LEU A 449 67.59 -4.36 18.46
C LEU A 449 68.15 -2.96 18.69
N SER A 450 67.32 -1.97 19.01
CA SER A 450 67.79 -0.61 19.32
C SER A 450 68.40 -0.48 20.72
N VAL A 451 68.12 -1.44 21.62
CA VAL A 451 68.49 -1.39 23.04
C VAL A 451 69.52 -2.45 23.44
N GLN A 452 70.11 -3.18 22.48
CA GLN A 452 71.04 -4.29 22.71
C GLN A 452 72.18 -4.03 23.72
N GLN A 453 72.60 -2.77 23.92
CA GLN A 453 73.70 -2.40 24.80
C GLN A 453 73.30 -2.16 26.27
N ASN A 454 72.01 -2.14 26.61
CA ASN A 454 71.52 -1.81 27.97
C ASN A 454 70.62 -2.92 28.57
N PRO A 455 71.14 -3.78 29.47
CA PRO A 455 70.39 -4.89 30.05
C PRO A 455 69.18 -4.45 30.89
N ALA A 456 69.25 -3.32 31.59
CA ALA A 456 68.13 -2.85 32.41
C ALA A 456 66.94 -2.38 31.57
N ALA A 457 67.21 -1.87 30.37
CA ALA A 457 66.18 -1.45 29.44
C ALA A 457 65.49 -2.66 28.76
N PHE A 458 66.16 -3.81 28.67
CA PHE A 458 65.58 -5.07 28.19
C PHE A 458 64.42 -5.54 29.08
N ASP A 459 64.66 -5.65 30.39
CA ASP A 459 63.63 -6.12 31.34
C ASP A 459 62.43 -5.17 31.38
N LEU A 460 62.70 -3.87 31.32
CA LEU A 460 61.65 -2.84 31.27
C LEU A 460 60.81 -2.95 29.98
N LEU A 461 61.45 -3.14 28.82
CA LEU A 461 60.78 -3.34 27.54
C LEU A 461 59.90 -4.59 27.57
N LEU A 462 60.46 -5.74 27.92
CA LEU A 462 59.73 -7.00 27.97
C LEU A 462 58.51 -6.90 28.90
N TYR A 463 58.69 -6.31 30.08
CA TYR A 463 57.60 -6.12 31.04
C TYR A 463 56.51 -5.18 30.52
N ASN A 464 56.87 -4.07 29.86
CA ASN A 464 55.91 -3.15 29.25
C ASN A 464 55.14 -3.80 28.10
N PHE A 465 55.82 -4.54 27.22
CA PHE A 465 55.18 -5.25 26.12
C PHE A 465 54.25 -6.35 26.62
N PHE A 466 54.65 -7.11 27.64
CA PHE A 466 53.78 -8.09 28.27
C PHE A 466 52.53 -7.45 28.90
N LYS A 467 52.68 -6.32 29.60
CA LYS A 467 51.55 -5.54 30.14
C LYS A 467 50.59 -5.08 29.05
N ILE A 468 51.11 -4.52 27.96
CA ILE A 468 50.31 -4.08 26.82
C ILE A 468 49.56 -5.27 26.21
N TYR A 469 50.26 -6.38 25.95
CA TYR A 469 49.65 -7.58 25.41
C TYR A 469 48.57 -8.16 26.33
N ALA A 470 48.83 -8.27 27.63
CA ALA A 470 47.85 -8.74 28.61
C ALA A 470 46.61 -7.84 28.67
N ALA A 471 46.78 -6.51 28.62
CA ALA A 471 45.66 -5.57 28.55
C ALA A 471 44.85 -5.75 27.24
N LEU A 472 45.53 -5.94 26.11
CA LEU A 472 44.89 -6.22 24.83
C LEU A 472 44.13 -7.55 24.84
N LEU A 473 44.61 -8.60 25.52
CA LEU A 473 43.90 -9.87 25.65
C LEU A 473 42.55 -9.71 26.36
N VAL A 474 42.49 -8.89 27.41
CA VAL A 474 41.22 -8.58 28.09
C VAL A 474 40.24 -7.91 27.13
N PHE A 475 40.73 -6.92 26.37
CA PHE A 475 39.92 -6.22 25.37
C PHE A 475 39.44 -7.18 24.25
N ILE A 476 40.33 -8.01 23.72
CA ILE A 476 40.01 -9.03 22.70
C ILE A 476 38.96 -10.00 23.25
N GLY A 477 39.09 -10.44 24.50
CA GLY A 477 38.10 -11.29 25.17
C GLY A 477 36.72 -10.65 25.21
N LEU A 478 36.65 -9.39 25.64
CA LEU A 478 35.39 -8.63 25.72
C LEU A 478 34.77 -8.40 24.34
N CYS A 479 35.56 -8.00 23.34
CA CYS A 479 35.10 -7.83 21.97
C CYS A 479 34.65 -9.16 21.34
N THR A 480 35.39 -10.25 21.57
CA THR A 480 35.04 -11.58 21.06
C THR A 480 33.71 -12.04 21.63
N TRP A 481 33.52 -11.85 22.94
CA TRP A 481 32.26 -12.18 23.60
C TRP A 481 31.09 -11.35 23.08
N LEU A 482 31.28 -10.03 22.94
CA LEU A 482 30.27 -9.12 22.39
C LEU A 482 29.89 -9.47 20.95
N LEU A 483 30.87 -9.82 20.10
CA LEU A 483 30.62 -10.25 18.72
C LEU A 483 29.80 -11.54 18.66
N ILE A 484 30.13 -12.52 19.50
CA ILE A 484 29.40 -13.81 19.56
C ILE A 484 27.98 -13.59 20.05
N LEU A 485 27.79 -12.84 21.14
CA LEU A 485 26.46 -12.52 21.67
C LEU A 485 25.62 -11.74 20.65
N SER A 486 26.22 -10.77 19.95
CA SER A 486 25.53 -10.01 18.90
C SER A 486 25.13 -10.91 17.73
N ALA A 487 26.00 -11.82 17.30
CA ALA A 487 25.68 -12.79 16.25
C ALA A 487 24.56 -13.75 16.67
N GLU A 488 24.60 -14.25 17.91
CA GLU A 488 23.56 -15.13 18.45
C GLU A 488 22.22 -14.40 18.60
N SER A 489 22.23 -13.18 19.15
CA SER A 489 21.05 -12.33 19.27
C SER A 489 20.41 -12.06 17.91
N ARG A 490 21.21 -11.78 16.87
CA ARG A 490 20.71 -11.63 15.50
C ARG A 490 20.08 -12.91 14.97
N ARG A 491 20.69 -14.07 15.20
CA ARG A 491 20.15 -15.36 14.76
C ARG A 491 18.79 -15.65 15.41
N VAL A 492 18.69 -15.47 16.73
CA VAL A 492 17.42 -15.66 17.46
C VAL A 492 16.35 -14.68 16.96
N ALA A 493 16.71 -13.41 16.73
CA ALA A 493 15.78 -12.44 16.16
C ALA A 493 15.28 -12.84 14.76
N HIS A 494 16.17 -13.36 13.91
CA HIS A 494 15.78 -13.86 12.58
C HIS A 494 14.86 -15.09 12.66
N GLU A 495 15.16 -16.05 13.54
CA GLU A 495 14.33 -17.24 13.74
C GLU A 495 12.93 -16.87 14.28
N GLU A 496 12.85 -15.93 15.22
CA GLU A 496 11.58 -15.46 15.78
C GLU A 496 10.76 -14.69 14.73
N THR A 497 11.41 -13.83 13.94
CA THR A 497 10.76 -13.10 12.85
C THR A 497 10.21 -14.07 11.79
N ALA A 498 10.96 -15.11 11.45
CA ALA A 498 10.52 -16.14 10.51
C ALA A 498 9.28 -16.88 11.04
N LYS A 499 9.26 -17.26 12.32
CA LYS A 499 8.09 -17.88 12.96
C LYS A 499 6.87 -16.95 12.96
N GLN A 500 7.04 -15.68 13.32
CA GLN A 500 5.94 -14.70 13.29
C GLN A 500 5.38 -14.52 11.88
N THR A 501 6.25 -14.46 10.88
CA THR A 501 5.84 -14.35 9.48
C THR A 501 5.03 -15.57 9.05
N GLN A 502 5.44 -16.77 9.46
CA GLN A 502 4.70 -18.00 9.16
C GLN A 502 3.33 -18.04 9.84
N LEU A 503 3.24 -17.62 11.11
CA LEU A 503 1.97 -17.52 11.83
C LEU A 503 1.01 -16.52 11.17
N LEU A 504 1.54 -15.35 10.76
CA LEU A 504 0.76 -14.33 10.06
C LEU A 504 0.23 -14.84 8.70
N LEU A 505 1.05 -15.55 7.93
CA LEU A 505 0.61 -16.15 6.66
C LEU A 505 -0.51 -17.17 6.87
N GLN A 506 -0.41 -17.98 7.93
CA GLN A 506 -1.46 -18.93 8.29
C GLN A 506 -2.75 -18.23 8.75
N GLU A 507 -2.64 -17.13 9.49
CA GLU A 507 -3.76 -16.29 9.90
C GLU A 507 -4.46 -15.64 8.69
N ILE A 508 -3.70 -15.09 7.74
CA ILE A 508 -4.24 -14.52 6.48
C ILE A 508 -5.03 -15.58 5.70
N GLU A 509 -4.51 -16.80 5.60
CA GLU A 509 -5.20 -17.89 4.90
C GLU A 509 -6.52 -18.28 5.59
N ASN A 510 -6.53 -18.31 6.93
CA ASN A 510 -7.75 -18.56 7.70
C ASN A 510 -8.78 -17.43 7.56
N HIS A 511 -8.34 -16.18 7.54
CA HIS A 511 -9.20 -15.02 7.28
C HIS A 511 -9.83 -15.08 5.89
N LYS A 512 -9.05 -15.37 4.84
CA LYS A 512 -9.59 -15.53 3.48
C LYS A 512 -10.69 -16.59 3.38
N LYS A 513 -10.50 -17.74 4.04
CA LYS A 513 -11.53 -18.79 4.11
C LYS A 513 -12.79 -18.32 4.83
N THR A 514 -12.62 -17.55 5.91
CA THR A 514 -13.75 -17.03 6.70
C THR A 514 -14.52 -15.96 5.93
N ASP A 515 -13.83 -15.03 5.28
CA ASP A 515 -14.44 -13.99 4.43
C ASP A 515 -15.23 -14.59 3.28
N SER A 516 -14.69 -15.63 2.62
CA SER A 516 -15.40 -16.34 1.55
C SER A 516 -16.71 -16.96 2.04
N LYS A 517 -16.69 -17.62 3.22
CA LYS A 517 -17.90 -18.17 3.84
C LYS A 517 -18.90 -17.08 4.22
N LEU A 518 -18.42 -15.96 4.76
CA LEU A 518 -19.27 -14.82 5.14
C LEU A 518 -19.94 -14.21 3.89
N GLN A 519 -19.19 -13.99 2.81
CA GLN A 519 -19.74 -13.48 1.55
C GLN A 519 -20.79 -14.42 0.96
N GLN A 520 -20.57 -15.73 1.04
CA GLN A 520 -21.55 -16.71 0.56
C GLN A 520 -22.85 -16.68 1.39
N ALA A 521 -22.73 -16.63 2.72
CA ALA A 521 -23.89 -16.53 3.61
C ALA A 521 -24.69 -15.22 3.38
N MET A 522 -24.00 -14.11 3.17
CA MET A 522 -24.63 -12.81 2.91
C MET A 522 -25.42 -12.82 1.59
N LYS A 523 -24.83 -13.37 0.51
CA LYS A 523 -25.54 -13.53 -0.78
C LYS A 523 -26.79 -14.41 -0.67
N MET A 524 -26.75 -15.46 0.16
CA MET A 524 -27.92 -16.31 0.40
C MET A 524 -29.02 -15.59 1.17
N ALA A 525 -28.65 -14.78 2.17
CA ALA A 525 -29.62 -13.99 2.94
C ALA A 525 -30.29 -12.91 2.07
N ASP A 526 -29.52 -12.19 1.25
CA ASP A 526 -30.05 -11.15 0.37
C ASP A 526 -30.98 -11.71 -0.71
N SER A 527 -30.63 -12.86 -1.30
CA SER A 527 -31.48 -13.50 -2.31
C SER A 527 -32.81 -13.97 -1.72
N ALA A 528 -32.81 -14.51 -0.49
CA ALA A 528 -34.02 -14.89 0.23
C ALA A 528 -34.92 -13.68 0.51
N ASN A 529 -34.35 -12.55 0.95
CA ASN A 529 -35.10 -11.32 1.22
C ASN A 529 -35.72 -10.71 -0.05
N GLN A 530 -34.97 -10.72 -1.16
CA GLN A 530 -35.50 -10.24 -2.45
C GLN A 530 -36.64 -11.13 -2.96
N ALA A 531 -36.52 -12.45 -2.83
CA ALA A 531 -37.57 -13.40 -3.21
C ALA A 531 -38.86 -13.17 -2.39
N LYS A 532 -38.74 -13.00 -1.06
CA LYS A 532 -39.87 -12.68 -0.17
C LYS A 532 -40.60 -11.41 -0.61
N SER A 533 -39.86 -10.36 -0.93
CA SER A 533 -40.43 -9.07 -1.35
C SER A 533 -41.18 -9.16 -2.69
N ARG A 534 -40.61 -9.89 -3.67
CA ARG A 534 -41.25 -10.09 -4.99
C ARG A 534 -42.54 -10.90 -4.87
N PHE A 535 -42.53 -11.96 -4.05
CA PHE A 535 -43.70 -12.79 -3.81
C PHE A 535 -44.89 -11.97 -3.28
N LEU A 536 -44.66 -11.14 -2.25
CA LEU A 536 -45.71 -10.29 -1.66
C LEU A 536 -46.29 -9.28 -2.65
N SER A 537 -45.46 -8.68 -3.51
CA SER A 537 -45.93 -7.73 -4.53
C SER A 537 -46.75 -8.41 -5.62
N SER A 538 -46.37 -9.61 -6.07
CA SER A 538 -47.14 -10.36 -7.09
C SER A 538 -48.51 -10.77 -6.55
N MET A 539 -48.54 -11.29 -5.31
CA MET A 539 -49.76 -11.73 -4.64
C MET A 539 -50.80 -10.60 -4.51
N SER A 540 -50.35 -9.35 -4.28
CA SER A 540 -51.23 -8.18 -4.24
C SER A 540 -52.07 -8.01 -5.50
N HIS A 541 -51.44 -8.11 -6.66
CA HIS A 541 -52.12 -7.88 -7.94
C HIS A 541 -53.11 -8.99 -8.25
N GLU A 542 -52.74 -10.24 -7.93
CA GLU A 542 -53.61 -11.40 -8.09
C GLU A 542 -54.85 -11.36 -7.19
N ILE A 543 -54.76 -10.73 -6.00
CA ILE A 543 -55.91 -10.57 -5.10
C ILE A 543 -56.76 -9.35 -5.46
N ARG A 544 -56.16 -8.22 -5.89
CA ARG A 544 -56.90 -6.98 -6.19
C ARG A 544 -57.83 -7.12 -7.40
N SER A 545 -57.37 -7.80 -8.45
CA SER A 545 -58.13 -7.95 -9.70
C SER A 545 -59.51 -8.61 -9.52
N PRO A 546 -59.63 -9.81 -8.92
CA PRO A 546 -60.94 -10.44 -8.71
C PRO A 546 -61.83 -9.65 -7.74
N LEU A 547 -61.23 -8.96 -6.76
CA LEU A 547 -61.98 -8.20 -5.78
C LEU A 547 -62.62 -6.94 -6.38
N ASN A 548 -61.90 -6.23 -7.26
CA ASN A 548 -62.43 -5.08 -7.99
C ASN A 548 -63.59 -5.48 -8.89
N SER A 549 -63.55 -6.66 -9.53
CA SER A 549 -64.67 -7.18 -10.31
C SER A 549 -65.90 -7.47 -9.44
N ILE A 550 -65.72 -8.09 -8.26
CA ILE A 550 -66.82 -8.36 -7.31
C ILE A 550 -67.46 -7.04 -6.85
N LEU A 551 -66.64 -6.03 -6.54
CA LEU A 551 -67.11 -4.71 -6.14
C LEU A 551 -67.81 -3.97 -7.27
N GLY A 552 -67.32 -4.07 -8.51
CA GLY A 552 -67.95 -3.50 -9.69
C GLY A 552 -69.37 -4.04 -9.90
N TYR A 553 -69.53 -5.36 -9.87
CA TYR A 553 -70.85 -5.98 -9.98
C TYR A 553 -71.75 -5.68 -8.79
N ALA A 554 -71.22 -5.63 -7.57
CA ALA A 554 -71.98 -5.22 -6.39
C ALA A 554 -72.48 -3.76 -6.50
N HIS A 555 -71.69 -2.86 -7.09
CA HIS A 555 -72.07 -1.47 -7.33
C HIS A 555 -73.17 -1.35 -8.38
N ILE A 556 -73.04 -2.08 -9.50
CA ILE A 556 -74.06 -2.14 -10.56
C ILE A 556 -75.38 -2.67 -9.99
N LEU A 557 -75.35 -3.78 -9.25
CA LEU A 557 -76.54 -4.38 -8.64
C LEU A 557 -77.17 -3.52 -7.54
N HIS A 558 -76.38 -2.68 -6.85
CA HIS A 558 -76.93 -1.78 -5.81
C HIS A 558 -77.68 -0.60 -6.42
N ASN A 559 -77.21 -0.10 -7.56
CA ASN A 559 -77.77 1.07 -8.25
C ASN A 559 -78.85 0.70 -9.28
N ASP A 560 -79.05 -0.59 -9.58
CA ASP A 560 -80.10 -1.05 -10.49
C ASP A 560 -81.50 -0.82 -9.88
N PRO A 561 -82.38 -0.02 -10.54
CA PRO A 561 -83.73 0.24 -10.06
C PRO A 561 -84.64 -1.01 -10.06
N GLU A 562 -84.35 -2.07 -10.82
CA GLU A 562 -85.16 -3.30 -10.89
C GLU A 562 -84.93 -4.25 -9.70
N ILE A 563 -83.89 -4.04 -8.89
CA ILE A 563 -83.61 -4.88 -7.72
C ILE A 563 -84.59 -4.55 -6.58
N PRO A 564 -85.40 -5.52 -6.11
CA PRO A 564 -86.37 -5.28 -5.04
C PRO A 564 -85.69 -4.98 -3.70
N ASP A 565 -86.30 -4.12 -2.88
CA ASP A 565 -85.73 -3.57 -1.64
C ASP A 565 -85.28 -4.63 -0.62
N ASN A 566 -85.93 -5.79 -0.61
CA ASN A 566 -85.54 -6.93 0.23
C ASN A 566 -84.18 -7.55 -0.17
N ARG A 567 -83.73 -7.38 -1.41
CA ARG A 567 -82.44 -7.86 -1.93
C ARG A 567 -81.36 -6.78 -1.94
N ARG A 568 -81.72 -5.49 -1.94
CA ARG A 568 -80.76 -4.37 -1.84
C ARG A 568 -79.86 -4.47 -0.61
N ARG A 569 -80.42 -4.85 0.56
CA ARG A 569 -79.63 -5.08 1.78
C ARG A 569 -78.56 -6.16 1.63
N ALA A 570 -78.84 -7.22 0.88
CA ALA A 570 -77.88 -8.29 0.64
C ALA A 570 -76.74 -7.81 -0.28
N VAL A 571 -77.07 -7.05 -1.33
CA VAL A 571 -76.09 -6.44 -2.24
C VAL A 571 -75.23 -5.41 -1.50
N GLU A 572 -75.84 -4.58 -0.64
CA GLU A 572 -75.14 -3.61 0.21
C GLU A 572 -74.19 -4.29 1.20
N THR A 573 -74.61 -5.42 1.79
CA THR A 573 -73.73 -6.23 2.65
C THR A 573 -72.56 -6.82 1.87
N LEU A 574 -72.79 -7.27 0.63
CA LEU A 574 -71.76 -7.83 -0.26
C LEU A 574 -70.74 -6.76 -0.67
N LYS A 575 -71.22 -5.57 -1.05
CA LYS A 575 -70.41 -4.38 -1.32
C LYS A 575 -69.53 -4.03 -0.11
N ARG A 576 -70.13 -3.86 1.06
CA ARG A 576 -69.41 -3.52 2.31
C ARG A 576 -68.36 -4.57 2.69
N SER A 577 -68.66 -5.85 2.47
CA SER A 577 -67.72 -6.95 2.74
C SER A 577 -66.55 -6.97 1.74
N GLY A 578 -66.80 -6.67 0.47
CA GLY A 578 -65.75 -6.52 -0.54
C GLY A 578 -64.84 -5.31 -0.27
N GLU A 579 -65.42 -4.17 0.13
CA GLU A 579 -64.69 -2.95 0.46
C GLU A 579 -63.78 -3.20 1.67
N HIS A 580 -64.30 -3.90 2.69
CA HIS A 580 -63.52 -4.29 3.86
C HIS A 580 -62.37 -5.25 3.51
N LEU A 581 -62.59 -6.26 2.66
CA LEU A 581 -61.52 -7.17 2.23
C LEU A 581 -60.44 -6.43 1.42
N CYS A 582 -60.83 -5.44 0.64
CA CYS A 582 -59.90 -4.62 -0.13
C CYS A 582 -58.99 -3.82 0.80
N SER A 583 -59.58 -3.14 1.77
CA SER A 583 -58.86 -2.39 2.81
C SER A 583 -57.91 -3.29 3.61
N LEU A 584 -58.31 -4.52 3.97
CA LEU A 584 -57.46 -5.48 4.65
C LEU A 584 -56.21 -5.87 3.85
N VAL A 585 -56.39 -6.11 2.55
CA VAL A 585 -55.30 -6.47 1.65
C VAL A 585 -54.35 -5.29 1.49
N GLU A 586 -54.87 -4.07 1.33
CA GLU A 586 -54.07 -2.85 1.27
C GLU A 586 -53.26 -2.60 2.55
N ASP A 587 -53.87 -2.79 3.72
CA ASP A 587 -53.21 -2.65 5.02
C ASP A 587 -52.02 -3.61 5.19
N ILE A 588 -52.17 -4.88 4.80
CA ILE A 588 -51.10 -5.89 4.86
C ILE A 588 -49.96 -5.53 3.91
N LEU A 589 -50.28 -4.98 2.74
CA LEU A 589 -49.29 -4.59 1.74
C LEU A 589 -48.53 -3.34 2.15
N ASP A 590 -49.18 -2.39 2.80
CA ASP A 590 -48.51 -1.21 3.35
C ASP A 590 -47.48 -1.64 4.41
N ILE A 591 -47.80 -2.58 5.31
CA ILE A 591 -46.83 -3.15 6.26
C ILE A 591 -45.66 -3.83 5.54
N ALA A 592 -45.95 -4.68 4.55
CA ALA A 592 -44.91 -5.37 3.78
C ALA A 592 -43.98 -4.39 3.03
N ARG A 593 -44.51 -3.29 2.50
CA ARG A 593 -43.74 -2.23 1.83
C ARG A 593 -42.87 -1.46 2.81
N ILE A 594 -43.36 -1.23 4.03
CA ILE A 594 -42.62 -0.55 5.09
C ILE A 594 -41.45 -1.42 5.58
N GLU A 595 -41.67 -2.71 5.86
CA GLU A 595 -40.59 -3.66 6.23
C GLU A 595 -39.50 -3.75 5.15
N ALA A 596 -39.91 -3.69 3.87
CA ALA A 596 -39.01 -3.72 2.73
C ALA A 596 -38.29 -2.38 2.46
N ARG A 597 -38.51 -1.33 3.26
CA ARG A 597 -38.00 0.05 3.05
C ARG A 597 -38.39 0.66 1.70
N LYS A 598 -39.56 0.33 1.17
CA LYS A 598 -40.08 0.78 -0.13
C LYS A 598 -41.37 1.61 0.00
N PHE A 599 -41.56 2.28 1.13
CA PHE A 599 -42.74 3.09 1.40
C PHE A 599 -42.44 4.58 1.17
N ASP A 600 -43.01 5.16 0.12
CA ASP A 600 -42.77 6.55 -0.28
C ASP A 600 -43.93 7.46 0.16
N LEU A 601 -43.59 8.61 0.77
CA LEU A 601 -44.53 9.65 1.18
C LEU A 601 -44.65 10.73 0.10
N LYS A 602 -45.87 11.08 -0.30
CA LYS A 602 -46.14 12.10 -1.33
C LYS A 602 -46.59 13.41 -0.69
N TYR A 603 -45.64 14.30 -0.45
CA TYR A 603 -45.93 15.60 0.14
C TYR A 603 -46.50 16.59 -0.90
N GLN A 604 -47.73 17.05 -0.69
CA GLN A 604 -48.44 18.02 -1.52
C GLN A 604 -49.03 19.15 -0.66
N PRO A 605 -49.38 20.31 -1.25
CA PRO A 605 -50.16 21.33 -0.56
C PRO A 605 -51.57 20.82 -0.22
N ILE A 606 -51.95 20.86 1.06
CA ILE A 606 -53.26 20.49 1.58
C ILE A 606 -53.99 21.77 1.94
N HIS A 607 -55.22 21.95 1.45
CA HIS A 607 -56.12 22.99 1.95
C HIS A 607 -56.66 22.55 3.31
N PHE A 608 -56.03 23.02 4.38
CA PHE A 608 -56.12 22.41 5.70
C PHE A 608 -57.51 22.58 6.34
N PRO A 609 -58.20 23.74 6.23
CA PRO A 609 -59.56 23.88 6.72
C PRO A 609 -60.53 22.90 6.04
N ASP A 610 -60.53 22.83 4.71
CA ASP A 610 -61.45 21.98 3.93
C ASP A 610 -61.22 20.49 4.24
N PHE A 611 -59.96 20.08 4.37
CA PHE A 611 -59.61 18.72 4.76
C PHE A 611 -60.20 18.34 6.13
N ILE A 612 -60.11 19.25 7.11
CA ILE A 612 -60.68 19.02 8.44
C ILE A 612 -62.20 19.08 8.42
N GLU A 613 -62.80 20.02 7.68
CA GLU A 613 -64.25 20.13 7.51
C GLU A 613 -64.83 18.85 6.89
N HIS A 614 -64.14 18.26 5.92
CA HIS A 614 -64.51 16.99 5.33
C HIS A 614 -64.50 15.84 6.35
N LEU A 615 -63.46 15.74 7.18
CA LEU A 615 -63.38 14.76 8.26
C LEU A 615 -64.49 14.98 9.30
N GLN A 616 -64.75 16.23 9.68
CA GLN A 616 -65.81 16.59 10.60
C GLN A 616 -67.18 16.14 10.08
N HIS A 617 -67.54 16.49 8.84
CA HIS A 617 -68.82 16.13 8.25
C HIS A 617 -69.05 14.61 8.19
N SER A 618 -68.01 13.85 7.80
CA SER A 618 -68.09 12.40 7.69
C SER A 618 -68.35 11.71 9.03
N PHE A 619 -67.59 12.07 10.08
CA PHE A 619 -67.72 11.43 11.40
C PHE A 619 -68.85 11.99 12.26
N GLN A 620 -69.26 13.25 12.03
CA GLN A 620 -70.46 13.80 12.66
C GLN A 620 -71.69 12.98 12.26
N ALA A 621 -71.86 12.69 10.97
CA ALA A 621 -72.98 11.87 10.49
C ALA A 621 -72.96 10.45 11.10
N GLN A 622 -71.79 9.82 11.20
CA GLN A 622 -71.65 8.48 11.80
C GLN A 622 -71.93 8.47 13.31
N ALA A 623 -71.45 9.49 14.03
CA ALA A 623 -71.68 9.63 15.46
C ALA A 623 -73.16 9.89 15.78
N GLU A 624 -73.81 10.78 15.02
CA GLU A 624 -75.24 11.09 15.17
C GLU A 624 -76.13 9.87 14.90
N GLN A 625 -75.82 9.06 13.88
CA GLN A 625 -76.51 7.79 13.62
C GLN A 625 -76.44 6.81 14.81
N LYS A 626 -75.38 6.90 15.63
CA LYS A 626 -75.18 6.08 16.84
C LYS A 626 -75.67 6.77 18.12
N GLY A 627 -76.23 7.98 18.02
CA GLY A 627 -76.70 8.78 19.17
C GLY A 627 -75.58 9.39 20.02
N LEU A 628 -74.38 9.57 19.46
CA LEU A 628 -73.24 10.22 20.12
C LEU A 628 -73.17 11.70 19.75
N ARG A 629 -72.66 12.54 20.66
CA ARG A 629 -72.32 13.94 20.32
C ARG A 629 -70.92 14.00 19.72
N PHE A 630 -70.77 14.62 18.55
CA PHE A 630 -69.47 14.87 17.93
C PHE A 630 -69.12 16.36 18.04
N LYS A 631 -67.90 16.69 18.48
CA LYS A 631 -67.45 18.08 18.62
C LYS A 631 -66.07 18.25 18.00
N CYS A 632 -65.90 19.29 17.18
CA CYS A 632 -64.59 19.72 16.68
C CYS A 632 -64.15 20.99 17.43
N GLU A 633 -62.94 20.98 17.99
CA GLU A 633 -62.37 22.10 18.76
C GLU A 633 -61.05 22.58 18.15
N TYR A 634 -60.98 23.85 17.79
CA TYR A 634 -59.76 24.50 17.30
C TYR A 634 -59.08 25.25 18.46
N VAL A 635 -57.86 24.85 18.83
CA VAL A 635 -57.10 25.46 19.94
C VAL A 635 -56.50 26.80 19.54
N ASN A 636 -56.17 26.97 18.26
CA ASN A 636 -55.60 28.18 17.68
C ASN A 636 -55.95 28.27 16.19
N THR A 637 -55.62 29.41 15.56
CA THR A 637 -55.89 29.64 14.13
C THR A 637 -55.15 28.63 13.27
N LEU A 638 -55.90 27.87 12.48
CA LEU A 638 -55.32 26.93 11.52
C LEU A 638 -54.80 27.68 10.28
N PRO A 639 -53.66 27.28 9.71
CA PRO A 639 -53.20 27.80 8.42
C PRO A 639 -54.14 27.38 7.29
N GLU A 640 -54.28 28.19 6.24
CA GLU A 640 -55.07 27.84 5.05
C GLU A 640 -54.46 26.65 4.29
N ARG A 641 -53.13 26.65 4.12
CA ARG A 641 -52.39 25.60 3.42
C ARG A 641 -51.27 25.03 4.26
N VAL A 642 -51.15 23.71 4.27
CA VAL A 642 -50.02 22.97 4.88
C VAL A 642 -49.41 22.01 3.88
N ARG A 643 -48.11 21.71 4.02
CA ARG A 643 -47.44 20.68 3.24
C ARG A 643 -47.52 19.33 3.96
N GLY A 644 -48.11 18.33 3.33
CA GLY A 644 -48.27 16.99 3.90
C GLY A 644 -48.69 15.96 2.87
N ASP A 645 -48.76 14.69 3.25
CA ASP A 645 -49.41 13.66 2.43
C ASP A 645 -50.87 13.54 2.89
N GLU A 646 -51.79 14.22 2.21
CA GLU A 646 -53.21 14.30 2.60
C GLU A 646 -53.84 12.93 2.81
N LYS A 647 -53.53 11.97 1.93
CA LYS A 647 -54.06 10.61 2.00
C LYS A 647 -53.60 9.91 3.26
N ARG A 648 -52.32 10.02 3.62
CA ARG A 648 -51.75 9.36 4.81
C ARG A 648 -52.17 10.05 6.11
N VAL A 649 -52.23 11.37 6.14
CA VAL A 649 -52.80 12.13 7.27
C VAL A 649 -54.26 11.73 7.47
N GLY A 650 -55.05 11.71 6.39
CA GLY A 650 -56.44 11.26 6.40
C GLY A 650 -56.59 9.84 6.93
N GLN A 651 -55.76 8.90 6.45
CA GLN A 651 -55.80 7.50 6.90
C GLN A 651 -55.55 7.35 8.41
N ILE A 652 -54.56 8.07 8.96
CA ILE A 652 -54.28 8.10 10.41
C ILE A 652 -55.52 8.60 11.16
N LEU A 653 -56.07 9.74 10.76
CA LEU A 653 -57.19 10.37 11.46
C LEU A 653 -58.50 9.58 11.34
N MET A 654 -58.81 9.07 10.14
CA MET A 654 -59.99 8.23 9.90
C MET A 654 -59.96 6.96 10.75
N ASN A 655 -58.80 6.31 10.90
CA ASN A 655 -58.67 5.12 11.73
C ASN A 655 -58.87 5.44 13.23
N LEU A 656 -58.31 6.55 13.72
CA LEU A 656 -58.49 6.95 15.12
C LEU A 656 -59.93 7.40 15.42
N LEU A 657 -60.52 8.23 14.57
CA LEU A 657 -61.91 8.70 14.70
C LEU A 657 -62.91 7.55 14.55
N GLY A 658 -62.67 6.65 13.60
CA GLY A 658 -63.46 5.43 13.42
C GLY A 658 -63.44 4.55 14.67
N ASN A 659 -62.28 4.36 15.30
CA ASN A 659 -62.18 3.63 16.56
C ASN A 659 -62.92 4.36 17.70
N ALA A 660 -62.79 5.67 17.82
CA ALA A 660 -63.49 6.46 18.83
C ALA A 660 -65.03 6.33 18.73
N VAL A 661 -65.59 6.46 17.52
CA VAL A 661 -67.03 6.29 17.27
C VAL A 661 -67.45 4.83 17.48
N LYS A 662 -66.61 3.87 17.09
CA LYS A 662 -66.90 2.43 17.23
C LYS A 662 -66.97 1.98 18.68
N PHE A 663 -66.02 2.38 19.52
CA PHE A 663 -65.89 1.91 20.90
C PHE A 663 -66.60 2.78 21.95
N THR A 664 -67.18 3.91 21.53
CA THR A 664 -68.07 4.71 22.38
C THR A 664 -69.52 4.27 22.18
N ALA A 665 -70.18 3.85 23.26
CA ALA A 665 -71.59 3.42 23.21
C ALA A 665 -72.57 4.56 23.48
N ARG A 666 -72.23 5.44 24.43
CA ARG A 666 -72.99 6.65 24.81
C ARG A 666 -71.98 7.72 25.25
N GLY A 667 -72.31 8.99 25.03
CA GLY A 667 -71.45 10.13 25.40
C GLY A 667 -71.01 10.94 24.19
N GLU A 668 -69.73 11.30 24.12
CA GLU A 668 -69.21 12.20 23.10
C GLU A 668 -67.83 11.82 22.57
N VAL A 669 -67.56 12.25 21.33
CA VAL A 669 -66.26 12.15 20.67
C VAL A 669 -65.82 13.57 20.29
N ILE A 670 -64.63 13.97 20.72
CA ILE A 670 -64.07 15.31 20.49
C ILE A 670 -62.82 15.17 19.62
N LEU A 671 -62.82 15.85 18.47
CA LEU A 671 -61.62 16.08 17.67
C LEU A 671 -61.08 17.46 18.01
N ARG A 672 -59.95 17.52 18.74
CA ARG A 672 -59.29 18.78 19.09
C ARG A 672 -58.03 18.97 18.25
N ILE A 673 -57.89 20.14 17.64
CA ILE A 673 -56.84 20.44 16.67
C ILE A 673 -56.11 21.69 17.11
N GLY A 674 -54.78 21.59 17.24
CA GLY A 674 -53.90 22.72 17.46
C GLY A 674 -52.79 22.75 16.42
N TYR A 675 -52.31 23.93 16.08
CA TYR A 675 -51.26 24.15 15.10
C TYR A 675 -50.22 25.15 15.61
N SER A 676 -48.98 24.74 15.82
CA SER A 676 -47.92 25.65 16.31
C SER A 676 -46.57 25.30 15.72
N GLY A 677 -45.84 26.32 15.23
CA GLY A 677 -44.45 26.15 14.78
C GLY A 677 -44.27 25.14 13.65
N GLY A 678 -45.26 24.99 12.76
CA GLY A 678 -45.22 23.98 11.69
C GLY A 678 -45.75 22.61 12.08
N VAL A 679 -46.16 22.39 13.34
CA VAL A 679 -46.64 21.10 13.84
C VAL A 679 -48.15 21.15 14.06
N ALA A 680 -48.87 20.23 13.43
CA ALA A 680 -50.27 19.96 13.70
C ALA A 680 -50.41 18.90 14.80
N ASN A 681 -51.18 19.22 15.83
CA ASN A 681 -51.49 18.38 16.97
C ASN A 681 -52.98 18.02 16.94
N PHE A 682 -53.27 16.75 16.63
CA PHE A 682 -54.62 16.20 16.60
C PHE A 682 -54.85 15.36 17.86
N GLN A 683 -55.91 15.65 18.60
CA GLN A 683 -56.35 14.86 19.74
C GLN A 683 -57.74 14.30 19.46
N VAL A 684 -57.86 12.99 19.45
CA VAL A 684 -59.14 12.28 19.37
C VAL A 684 -59.47 11.79 20.77
N ILE A 685 -60.50 12.38 21.37
CA ILE A 685 -60.93 12.12 22.74
C ILE A 685 -62.30 11.43 22.69
N ASP A 686 -62.42 10.28 23.32
CA ASP A 686 -63.66 9.51 23.42
C ASP A 686 -64.03 9.26 24.88
N THR A 687 -65.33 9.21 25.19
CA THR A 687 -65.85 8.81 26.50
C THR A 687 -66.26 7.34 26.56
N GLY A 688 -65.55 6.48 25.81
CA GLY A 688 -65.85 5.06 25.66
C GLY A 688 -65.43 4.20 26.85
N SER A 689 -65.31 2.89 26.65
CA SER A 689 -64.98 1.93 27.71
C SER A 689 -63.57 2.08 28.30
N GLY A 690 -62.70 2.89 27.67
CA GLY A 690 -61.29 2.99 28.02
C GLY A 690 -60.51 1.68 27.75
N ILE A 691 -59.20 1.73 27.97
CA ILE A 691 -58.23 0.65 27.72
C ILE A 691 -57.47 0.36 29.02
N ASP A 692 -57.31 -0.92 29.36
CA ASP A 692 -56.54 -1.35 30.54
C ASP A 692 -55.05 -1.00 30.39
N GLU A 693 -54.40 -0.60 31.49
CA GLU A 693 -53.00 -0.17 31.49
C GLU A 693 -52.04 -1.26 31.00
N LYS A 694 -52.34 -2.55 31.25
CA LYS A 694 -51.54 -3.68 30.73
C LYS A 694 -51.69 -3.87 29.23
N GLN A 695 -52.75 -3.35 28.63
CA GLN A 695 -53.05 -3.48 27.21
C GLN A 695 -52.51 -2.31 26.38
N LEU A 696 -52.27 -1.14 27.00
CA LEU A 696 -51.77 0.07 26.32
C LEU A 696 -50.45 -0.13 25.55
N GLN A 697 -49.56 -1.02 26.02
CA GLN A 697 -48.31 -1.32 25.32
C GLN A 697 -48.50 -2.23 24.10
N ASN A 698 -49.58 -3.01 24.07
CA ASN A 698 -49.81 -4.04 23.06
C ASN A 698 -50.80 -3.60 21.96
N ILE A 699 -51.56 -2.52 22.14
CA ILE A 699 -52.54 -2.05 21.15
C ILE A 699 -51.92 -1.61 19.81
N PHE A 700 -50.62 -1.31 19.80
CA PHE A 700 -49.86 -0.94 18.59
C PHE A 700 -49.12 -2.13 17.96
N GLN A 701 -49.24 -3.34 18.51
CA GLN A 701 -48.64 -4.54 17.91
C GLN A 701 -49.54 -5.07 16.78
N PRO A 702 -48.98 -5.54 15.65
CA PRO A 702 -49.75 -6.10 14.54
C PRO A 702 -50.66 -7.25 15.00
N PHE A 703 -51.88 -7.32 14.45
CA PHE A 703 -52.87 -8.38 14.71
C PHE A 703 -53.35 -8.50 16.17
N THR A 704 -53.00 -7.55 17.04
CA THR A 704 -53.41 -7.59 18.45
C THR A 704 -54.80 -6.98 18.61
N ARG A 705 -55.70 -7.72 19.27
CA ARG A 705 -57.07 -7.27 19.57
C ARG A 705 -57.29 -7.27 21.08
N VAL A 706 -57.94 -6.22 21.58
CA VAL A 706 -58.33 -6.12 22.99
C VAL A 706 -59.69 -6.80 23.17
N SER A 707 -59.68 -7.98 23.76
CA SER A 707 -60.88 -8.82 23.97
C SER A 707 -61.49 -8.56 25.34
N ASN A 708 -62.42 -7.60 25.47
CA ASN A 708 -63.31 -7.51 26.62
C ASN A 708 -64.78 -7.53 26.16
N SER A 709 -65.56 -8.41 26.76
CA SER A 709 -66.86 -8.95 26.34
C SER A 709 -68.04 -7.96 26.41
N THR A 710 -68.82 -7.83 25.32
CA THR A 710 -70.28 -8.14 25.16
C THR A 710 -70.90 -7.44 23.93
N GLY A 711 -71.47 -8.22 23.00
CA GLY A 711 -72.46 -7.76 22.00
C GLY A 711 -71.95 -7.20 20.66
N ASN A 712 -72.15 -7.96 19.57
CA ASN A 712 -72.28 -7.55 18.15
C ASN A 712 -71.48 -6.33 17.61
N ALA A 713 -70.22 -6.13 18.03
CA ALA A 713 -69.35 -5.15 17.38
C ALA A 713 -68.63 -5.79 16.18
N GLU A 714 -68.91 -5.30 14.98
CA GLU A 714 -68.37 -5.78 13.70
C GLU A 714 -66.82 -5.86 13.70
N ALA A 715 -66.30 -6.95 13.14
CA ALA A 715 -64.88 -7.33 13.14
C ALA A 715 -63.98 -6.29 12.44
N GLY A 716 -62.87 -5.89 13.09
CA GLY A 716 -61.80 -5.10 12.47
C GLY A 716 -60.48 -5.89 12.41
N SER A 717 -59.57 -5.51 11.53
CA SER A 717 -58.31 -6.22 11.20
C SER A 717 -57.36 -6.41 12.39
N GLY A 718 -57.27 -5.43 13.28
CA GLY A 718 -56.19 -5.33 14.28
C GLY A 718 -54.89 -4.73 13.71
N LEU A 719 -54.94 -4.15 12.51
CA LEU A 719 -53.77 -3.53 11.84
C LEU A 719 -53.81 -2.00 11.88
N GLY A 720 -55.00 -1.40 11.98
CA GLY A 720 -55.17 0.05 11.85
C GLY A 720 -54.28 0.87 12.80
N LEU A 721 -54.31 0.59 14.12
CA LEU A 721 -53.50 1.34 15.09
C LEU A 721 -51.99 1.18 14.87
N THR A 722 -51.55 -0.03 14.53
CA THR A 722 -50.16 -0.35 14.18
C THR A 722 -49.71 0.44 12.95
N ILE A 723 -50.53 0.47 11.90
CA ILE A 723 -50.26 1.23 10.68
C ILE A 723 -50.23 2.73 10.98
N SER A 724 -51.20 3.26 11.74
CA SER A 724 -51.22 4.67 12.14
C SER A 724 -49.96 5.06 12.92
N LYS A 725 -49.47 4.19 13.81
CA LYS A 725 -48.23 4.41 14.58
C LYS A 725 -47.01 4.47 13.66
N ILE A 726 -46.86 3.48 12.78
CA ILE A 726 -45.73 3.40 11.84
C ILE A 726 -45.77 4.57 10.84
N MET A 727 -46.93 4.91 10.27
CA MET A 727 -47.07 6.05 9.35
C MET A 727 -46.74 7.37 10.04
N THR A 728 -47.22 7.57 11.27
CA THR A 728 -46.90 8.78 12.04
C THR A 728 -45.40 8.92 12.28
N GLU A 729 -44.71 7.82 12.62
CA GLU A 729 -43.25 7.81 12.82
C GLU A 729 -42.47 8.04 11.52
N LEU A 730 -42.88 7.42 10.41
CA LEU A 730 -42.29 7.66 9.08
C LEU A 730 -42.45 9.10 8.61
N MET A 731 -43.54 9.77 8.98
CA MET A 731 -43.77 11.19 8.74
C MET A 731 -43.02 12.11 9.72
N GLY A 732 -42.14 11.55 10.57
CA GLY A 732 -41.36 12.30 11.56
C GLY A 732 -42.18 12.84 12.74
N GLY A 733 -43.37 12.28 12.96
CA GLY A 733 -44.30 12.65 14.01
C GLY A 733 -44.36 11.64 15.17
N GLU A 734 -45.32 11.86 16.07
CA GLU A 734 -45.54 10.98 17.22
C GLU A 734 -47.03 10.72 17.48
N LEU A 735 -47.39 9.44 17.63
CA LEU A 735 -48.71 8.99 18.10
C LEU A 735 -48.58 8.43 19.53
N THR A 736 -49.38 8.99 20.44
CA THR A 736 -49.46 8.60 21.87
C THR A 736 -50.92 8.39 22.29
N VAL A 737 -51.12 7.63 23.38
CA VAL A 737 -52.44 7.36 23.95
C VAL A 737 -52.42 7.55 25.45
N LYS A 738 -53.51 8.11 25.99
CA LYS A 738 -53.84 8.12 27.42
C LYS A 738 -55.24 7.57 27.57
N SER A 739 -55.42 6.54 28.38
CA SER A 739 -56.73 5.92 28.58
C SER A 739 -56.85 5.35 29.99
N ARG A 740 -58.07 5.32 30.51
CA ARG A 740 -58.41 4.70 31.80
C ARG A 740 -59.72 3.93 31.63
N PRO A 741 -59.81 2.68 32.11
CA PRO A 741 -61.05 1.90 32.02
C PRO A 741 -62.25 2.66 32.59
N GLY A 742 -63.32 2.77 31.81
CA GLY A 742 -64.57 3.46 32.17
C GLY A 742 -64.57 5.00 32.02
N GLU A 743 -63.41 5.63 31.82
CA GLU A 743 -63.30 7.10 31.64
C GLU A 743 -63.08 7.51 30.17
N GLY A 744 -62.81 6.56 29.28
CA GLY A 744 -62.56 6.79 27.85
C GLY A 744 -61.07 6.88 27.48
N SER A 745 -60.78 7.27 26.24
CA SER A 745 -59.40 7.35 25.72
C SER A 745 -59.10 8.67 25.01
N THR A 746 -57.82 9.05 24.98
CA THR A 746 -57.31 10.20 24.26
C THR A 746 -56.11 9.78 23.43
N PHE A 747 -56.26 9.75 22.12
CA PHE A 747 -55.17 9.55 21.17
C PHE A 747 -54.64 10.90 20.71
N THR A 748 -53.34 11.14 20.83
CA THR A 748 -52.68 12.39 20.41
C THR A 748 -51.68 12.10 19.30
N VAL A 749 -51.89 12.70 18.13
CA VAL A 749 -51.03 12.63 16.94
C VAL A 749 -50.38 13.99 16.72
N ARG A 750 -49.05 14.03 16.67
CA ARG A 750 -48.26 15.22 16.32
C ARG A 750 -47.58 14.99 14.98
N LEU A 751 -47.86 15.83 13.98
CA LEU A 751 -47.25 15.75 12.65
C LEU A 751 -46.63 17.08 12.25
N LEU A 752 -45.45 17.04 11.65
CA LEU A 752 -44.83 18.21 11.03
C LEU A 752 -45.56 18.48 9.70
N LEU A 753 -46.45 19.48 9.70
CA LEU A 753 -47.20 19.94 8.53
C LEU A 753 -46.89 21.44 8.31
N PRO A 754 -45.74 21.78 7.68
CA PRO A 754 -45.30 23.16 7.53
C PRO A 754 -46.35 24.02 6.80
N SER A 755 -46.62 25.22 7.30
CA SER A 755 -47.56 26.14 6.66
C SER A 755 -46.92 26.69 5.39
N LEU A 756 -47.70 26.72 4.31
CA LEU A 756 -47.27 27.23 3.01
C LEU A 756 -47.62 28.71 2.79
N GLY A 757 -48.20 29.39 3.79
CA GLY A 757 -48.69 30.77 3.65
C GLY A 757 -49.94 30.89 2.77
N ALA A 758 -50.40 32.13 2.57
CA ALA A 758 -51.56 32.47 1.73
C ALA A 758 -51.17 32.85 0.29
N ASP A 759 -49.92 32.62 -0.13
CA ASP A 759 -49.48 32.98 -1.48
C ASP A 759 -50.23 32.13 -2.52
N ALA A 760 -50.93 32.86 -3.39
CA ALA A 760 -51.85 32.34 -4.40
C ALA A 760 -51.11 31.52 -5.46
N GLU A 761 -51.43 30.23 -5.54
CA GLU A 761 -51.47 29.58 -6.86
C GLU A 761 -52.84 29.85 -7.48
N PRO A 762 -52.94 30.00 -8.81
CA PRO A 762 -54.19 30.32 -9.47
C PRO A 762 -55.22 29.21 -9.23
N ASN A 763 -56.42 29.65 -8.84
CA ASN A 763 -57.67 28.90 -8.72
C ASN A 763 -57.72 27.62 -9.60
N ALA A 764 -57.59 26.45 -8.98
CA ALA A 764 -57.80 25.15 -9.64
C ALA A 764 -59.30 24.86 -9.93
N ASP A 765 -60.21 25.71 -9.46
CA ASP A 765 -61.67 25.53 -9.62
C ASP A 765 -62.24 26.12 -10.93
N ALA A 766 -61.39 26.64 -11.82
CA ALA A 766 -61.85 27.10 -13.12
C ALA A 766 -62.11 25.89 -14.03
N LYS A 767 -63.38 25.51 -14.19
CA LYS A 767 -63.76 24.36 -15.03
C LYS A 767 -63.40 24.61 -16.50
N ILE A 768 -62.54 23.75 -17.06
CA ILE A 768 -62.15 23.78 -18.47
C ILE A 768 -63.34 23.34 -19.33
N VAL A 769 -63.71 24.16 -20.31
CA VAL A 769 -64.87 23.91 -21.20
C VAL A 769 -64.46 23.64 -22.66
N GLY A 770 -63.19 23.76 -22.99
CA GLY A 770 -62.63 23.52 -24.33
C GLY A 770 -61.24 24.13 -24.49
N TYR A 771 -60.68 24.14 -25.69
CA TYR A 771 -59.39 24.77 -26.00
C TYR A 771 -59.43 25.63 -27.26
N LEU A 772 -58.53 26.61 -27.35
CA LEU A 772 -58.31 27.45 -28.52
C LEU A 772 -57.41 26.76 -29.56
N GLY A 773 -57.75 26.89 -30.84
CA GLY A 773 -56.92 26.43 -31.96
C GLY A 773 -57.56 25.34 -32.84
N ARG A 774 -56.75 24.68 -33.67
CA ARG A 774 -57.22 23.61 -34.57
C ARG A 774 -57.59 22.36 -33.76
N ARG A 775 -58.60 21.62 -34.24
CA ARG A 775 -59.01 20.34 -33.62
C ARG A 775 -57.86 19.33 -33.63
N ARG A 776 -57.46 18.83 -32.45
CA ARG A 776 -56.40 17.84 -32.28
C ARG A 776 -56.94 16.42 -32.34
N LYS A 777 -56.22 15.53 -33.01
CA LYS A 777 -56.51 14.09 -33.12
C LYS A 777 -55.76 13.31 -32.05
N ILE A 778 -56.45 12.55 -31.20
CA ILE A 778 -55.84 11.71 -30.18
C ILE A 778 -56.25 10.26 -30.44
N LEU A 779 -55.26 9.35 -30.48
CA LEU A 779 -55.50 7.91 -30.56
C LEU A 779 -55.45 7.31 -29.16
N LEU A 780 -56.53 6.65 -28.74
CA LEU A 780 -56.69 5.97 -27.46
C LEU A 780 -56.44 4.48 -27.65
N VAL A 781 -55.41 3.93 -27.01
CA VAL A 781 -55.00 2.54 -27.15
C VAL A 781 -55.02 1.86 -25.78
N ASP A 782 -55.98 0.99 -25.56
CA ASP A 782 -56.18 0.21 -24.32
C ASP A 782 -56.97 -1.04 -24.71
N ASP A 783 -56.69 -2.21 -24.15
CA ASP A 783 -57.43 -3.43 -24.47
C ASP A 783 -58.79 -3.48 -23.75
N GLN A 784 -58.94 -2.77 -22.63
CA GLN A 784 -60.18 -2.69 -21.86
C GLN A 784 -61.11 -1.61 -22.40
N ARG A 785 -62.34 -2.02 -22.71
CA ARG A 785 -63.36 -1.15 -23.30
C ARG A 785 -63.77 -0.02 -22.35
N GLU A 786 -63.89 -0.32 -21.06
CA GLU A 786 -64.31 0.60 -20.01
C GLU A 786 -63.33 1.78 -19.87
N HIS A 787 -62.03 1.54 -20.03
CA HIS A 787 -61.01 2.59 -19.99
C HIS A 787 -61.09 3.52 -21.19
N ARG A 788 -61.33 2.97 -22.39
CA ARG A 788 -61.50 3.79 -23.60
C ARG A 788 -62.77 4.63 -23.52
N GLU A 789 -63.89 4.04 -23.08
CA GLU A 789 -65.17 4.75 -22.89
C GLU A 789 -65.04 5.91 -21.90
N LEU A 790 -64.31 5.72 -20.80
CA LEU A 790 -64.04 6.80 -19.83
C LEU A 790 -63.27 7.97 -20.47
N LEU A 791 -62.19 7.68 -21.20
CA LEU A 791 -61.37 8.70 -21.85
C LEU A 791 -62.12 9.42 -22.98
N LEU A 792 -62.95 8.69 -23.74
CA LEU A 792 -63.85 9.27 -24.74
C LEU A 792 -64.82 10.26 -24.10
N ALA A 793 -65.56 9.82 -23.07
CA ALA A 793 -66.55 10.65 -22.38
C ALA A 793 -65.94 11.92 -21.76
N MET A 794 -64.66 11.88 -21.39
CA MET A 794 -63.94 13.02 -20.81
C MET A 794 -63.40 13.99 -21.86
N LEU A 795 -62.78 13.49 -22.94
CA LEU A 795 -62.05 14.32 -23.89
C LEU A 795 -62.91 14.80 -25.06
N GLU A 796 -63.94 14.05 -25.46
CA GLU A 796 -64.79 14.44 -26.58
C GLU A 796 -65.55 15.77 -26.34
N PRO A 797 -66.13 16.03 -25.15
CA PRO A 797 -66.80 17.31 -24.86
C PRO A 797 -65.88 18.54 -24.92
N LEU A 798 -64.57 18.35 -24.74
CA LEU A 798 -63.56 19.43 -24.82
C LEU A 798 -63.18 19.78 -26.27
N GLY A 799 -63.72 19.05 -27.26
CA GLY A 799 -63.52 19.32 -28.67
C GLY A 799 -62.40 18.51 -29.33
N PHE A 800 -61.83 17.49 -28.69
CA PHE A 800 -60.86 16.59 -29.32
C PHE A 800 -61.50 15.69 -30.40
N TYR A 801 -60.71 15.25 -31.38
CA TYR A 801 -61.12 14.19 -32.31
C TYR A 801 -60.46 12.89 -31.85
N LEU A 802 -61.25 11.92 -31.41
CA LEU A 802 -60.75 10.72 -30.75
C LEU A 802 -60.93 9.51 -31.67
N THR A 803 -59.87 8.72 -31.79
CA THR A 803 -59.90 7.42 -32.45
C THR A 803 -59.50 6.36 -31.41
N GLU A 804 -60.11 5.19 -31.43
CA GLU A 804 -59.77 4.09 -30.51
C GLU A 804 -58.94 3.02 -31.21
N ALA A 805 -58.14 2.26 -30.46
CA ALA A 805 -57.56 0.99 -30.85
C ALA A 805 -57.58 0.03 -29.65
N CYS A 806 -57.94 -1.24 -29.86
CA CYS A 806 -58.02 -2.24 -28.81
C CYS A 806 -56.74 -3.07 -28.65
N SER A 807 -55.72 -2.86 -29.50
CA SER A 807 -54.43 -3.53 -29.38
C SER A 807 -53.28 -2.70 -29.97
N GLY A 808 -52.04 -3.10 -29.67
CA GLY A 808 -50.83 -2.50 -30.23
C GLY A 808 -50.74 -2.64 -31.76
N GLU A 809 -51.18 -3.77 -32.32
CA GLU A 809 -51.24 -4.01 -33.75
C GLU A 809 -52.22 -3.06 -34.45
N GLU A 810 -53.42 -2.89 -33.89
CA GLU A 810 -54.42 -1.97 -34.42
C GLU A 810 -53.95 -0.52 -34.31
N CYS A 811 -53.23 -0.17 -33.24
CA CYS A 811 -52.60 1.14 -33.10
C CYS A 811 -51.64 1.42 -34.27
N LEU A 812 -50.74 0.50 -34.59
CA LEU A 812 -49.76 0.68 -35.68
C LEU A 812 -50.45 0.85 -37.04
N LEU A 813 -51.50 0.07 -37.31
CA LEU A 813 -52.29 0.19 -38.54
C LEU A 813 -52.98 1.56 -38.63
N LYS A 814 -53.65 2.00 -37.56
CA LYS A 814 -54.38 3.28 -37.53
C LYS A 814 -53.47 4.49 -37.63
N VAL A 815 -52.28 4.42 -37.02
CA VAL A 815 -51.27 5.48 -37.16
C VAL A 815 -50.77 5.59 -38.60
N ALA A 816 -50.59 4.46 -39.30
CA ALA A 816 -50.16 4.45 -40.69
C ALA A 816 -51.21 5.01 -41.66
N GLU A 817 -52.50 4.73 -41.41
CA GLU A 817 -53.61 5.26 -42.23
C GLU A 817 -53.90 6.73 -41.97
N ASN A 818 -53.95 7.14 -40.70
CA ASN A 818 -54.31 8.49 -40.28
C ASN A 818 -53.49 8.91 -39.04
N PRO A 819 -52.35 9.60 -39.21
CA PRO A 819 -51.46 9.91 -38.10
C PRO A 819 -52.13 10.87 -37.09
N PRO A 820 -52.18 10.50 -35.79
CA PRO A 820 -52.74 11.35 -34.74
C PRO A 820 -51.74 12.45 -34.31
N ASP A 821 -52.24 13.50 -33.64
CA ASP A 821 -51.40 14.50 -32.99
C ASP A 821 -50.79 13.97 -31.67
N LEU A 822 -51.42 12.98 -31.00
CA LEU A 822 -50.91 12.32 -29.78
C LEU A 822 -51.50 10.91 -29.61
N VAL A 823 -50.74 10.00 -29.02
CA VAL A 823 -51.20 8.64 -28.66
C VAL A 823 -51.23 8.47 -27.15
N LEU A 824 -52.38 8.07 -26.60
CA LEU A 824 -52.51 7.56 -25.22
C LEU A 824 -52.44 6.04 -25.28
N LEU A 825 -51.42 5.45 -24.67
CA LEU A 825 -51.05 4.04 -24.89
C LEU A 825 -50.94 3.26 -23.57
N ASP A 826 -51.75 2.22 -23.40
CA ASP A 826 -51.61 1.31 -22.26
C ASP A 826 -50.40 0.36 -22.40
N ILE A 827 -49.68 0.12 -21.31
CA ILE A 827 -48.54 -0.83 -21.32
C ILE A 827 -49.03 -2.27 -21.35
N SER A 828 -50.05 -2.57 -20.55
CA SER A 828 -50.46 -3.93 -20.21
C SER A 828 -51.59 -4.44 -21.09
N MET A 829 -51.32 -4.51 -22.40
CA MET A 829 -52.28 -5.02 -23.39
C MET A 829 -51.94 -6.45 -23.82
N THR A 830 -52.96 -7.24 -24.18
CA THR A 830 -52.77 -8.54 -24.82
C THR A 830 -52.24 -8.41 -26.26
N GLY A 831 -51.28 -9.26 -26.65
CA GLY A 831 -50.62 -9.20 -27.96
C GLY A 831 -49.31 -8.41 -27.88
N ILE A 832 -49.08 -7.49 -28.82
CA ILE A 832 -47.97 -6.53 -28.72
C ILE A 832 -48.25 -5.58 -27.56
N ASN A 833 -47.37 -5.60 -26.55
CA ASN A 833 -47.47 -4.72 -25.40
C ASN A 833 -47.18 -3.24 -25.77
N GLY A 834 -47.57 -2.30 -24.90
CA GLY A 834 -47.43 -0.87 -25.20
C GLY A 834 -45.98 -0.39 -25.36
N ILE A 835 -45.00 -1.02 -24.71
CA ILE A 835 -43.58 -0.67 -24.86
C ILE A 835 -43.10 -1.05 -26.27
N GLU A 836 -43.41 -2.27 -26.70
CA GLU A 836 -43.06 -2.77 -28.03
C GLU A 836 -43.78 -1.97 -29.13
N THR A 837 -45.04 -1.58 -28.89
CA THR A 837 -45.79 -0.69 -29.80
C THR A 837 -45.10 0.65 -29.95
N ALA A 838 -44.63 1.26 -28.85
CA ALA A 838 -43.90 2.52 -28.89
C ALA A 838 -42.56 2.40 -29.63
N ILE A 839 -41.81 1.32 -29.42
CA ILE A 839 -40.57 1.05 -30.15
C ILE A 839 -40.84 0.95 -31.65
N GLN A 840 -41.89 0.21 -32.05
CA GLN A 840 -42.24 0.06 -33.46
C GLN A 840 -42.71 1.37 -34.09
N LEU A 841 -43.48 2.19 -33.38
CA LEU A 841 -43.85 3.54 -33.82
C LEU A 841 -42.60 4.40 -34.08
N ARG A 842 -41.60 4.36 -33.20
CA ARG A 842 -40.35 5.10 -33.37
C ARG A 842 -39.48 4.54 -34.50
N GLN A 843 -39.39 3.22 -34.65
CA GLN A 843 -38.67 2.58 -35.76
C GLN A 843 -39.28 2.90 -37.13
N GLN A 844 -40.61 3.08 -37.20
CA GLN A 844 -41.32 3.52 -38.40
C GLN A 844 -41.17 5.03 -38.68
N GLY A 845 -40.44 5.78 -37.84
CA GLY A 845 -40.14 7.20 -38.04
C GLY A 845 -41.21 8.16 -37.51
N TRP A 846 -42.18 7.70 -36.71
CA TRP A 846 -43.23 8.55 -36.16
C TRP A 846 -42.75 9.32 -34.93
N CYS A 847 -42.93 10.65 -34.94
CA CYS A 847 -42.42 11.55 -33.89
C CYS A 847 -43.51 12.19 -33.01
N MET A 848 -44.78 11.80 -33.14
CA MET A 848 -45.83 12.36 -32.29
C MET A 848 -45.63 11.96 -30.81
N PRO A 849 -46.10 12.78 -29.86
CA PRO A 849 -46.07 12.44 -28.45
C PRO A 849 -46.81 11.13 -28.16
N VAL A 850 -46.17 10.24 -27.41
CA VAL A 850 -46.77 9.01 -26.88
C VAL A 850 -46.77 9.11 -25.37
N VAL A 851 -47.97 9.21 -24.78
CA VAL A 851 -48.14 9.26 -23.31
C VAL A 851 -48.64 7.91 -22.85
N VAL A 852 -47.86 7.27 -22.00
CA VAL A 852 -48.11 5.90 -21.57
C VAL A 852 -49.00 5.86 -20.33
N LEU A 853 -50.01 4.99 -20.34
CA LEU A 853 -50.88 4.70 -19.21
C LEU A 853 -50.40 3.40 -18.55
N SER A 854 -50.17 3.38 -17.23
CA SER A 854 -49.72 2.17 -16.52
C SER A 854 -50.38 1.99 -15.17
N ALA A 855 -50.71 0.74 -14.84
CA ALA A 855 -51.21 0.35 -13.52
C ALA A 855 -50.13 0.35 -12.42
N ASN A 856 -48.84 0.34 -12.79
CA ASN A 856 -47.71 0.30 -11.87
C ASN A 856 -46.82 1.53 -12.03
N ALA A 857 -46.75 2.36 -10.99
CA ALA A 857 -45.93 3.57 -10.93
C ALA A 857 -44.49 3.28 -10.46
N TYR A 858 -43.92 2.12 -10.78
CA TYR A 858 -42.53 1.82 -10.38
C TYR A 858 -41.54 2.66 -11.20
N PRO A 859 -40.47 3.19 -10.58
CA PRO A 859 -39.44 3.96 -11.28
C PRO A 859 -38.82 3.22 -12.48
N THR A 860 -38.75 1.88 -12.41
CA THR A 860 -38.25 1.01 -13.47
C THR A 860 -39.13 1.01 -14.71
N ASP A 861 -40.45 1.06 -14.55
CA ASP A 861 -41.40 1.01 -15.68
C ASP A 861 -41.41 2.36 -16.42
N ARG A 862 -41.28 3.46 -15.67
CA ARG A 862 -41.08 4.79 -16.25
C ARG A 862 -39.79 4.90 -17.06
N LEU A 863 -38.68 4.35 -16.55
CA LEU A 863 -37.41 4.31 -17.27
C LEU A 863 -37.50 3.44 -18.53
N ALA A 864 -38.18 2.29 -18.46
CA ALA A 864 -38.39 1.42 -19.61
C ALA A 864 -39.23 2.12 -20.71
N ALA A 865 -40.31 2.82 -20.33
CA ALA A 865 -41.14 3.58 -21.27
C ALA A 865 -40.39 4.75 -21.94
N LEU A 866 -39.60 5.51 -21.17
CA LEU A 866 -38.77 6.59 -21.72
C LEU A 866 -37.67 6.05 -22.66
N ASN A 867 -37.01 4.95 -22.29
CA ASN A 867 -36.00 4.31 -23.13
C ASN A 867 -36.59 3.73 -24.43
N ALA A 868 -37.87 3.35 -24.41
CA ALA A 868 -38.63 2.93 -25.59
C ALA A 868 -39.05 4.09 -26.50
N GLY A 869 -38.76 5.34 -26.11
CA GLY A 869 -39.05 6.54 -26.90
C GLY A 869 -40.42 7.16 -26.61
N CYS A 870 -41.11 6.75 -25.55
CA CYS A 870 -42.33 7.43 -25.08
C CYS A 870 -42.01 8.82 -24.53
N THR A 871 -42.94 9.75 -24.69
CA THR A 871 -42.73 11.17 -24.36
C THR A 871 -43.03 11.45 -22.89
N ASP A 872 -44.05 10.79 -22.34
CA ASP A 872 -44.44 10.97 -20.94
C ASP A 872 -45.22 9.76 -20.43
N PHE A 873 -45.54 9.76 -19.15
CA PHE A 873 -46.17 8.67 -18.43
C PHE A 873 -47.27 9.20 -17.48
N LEU A 874 -48.35 8.45 -17.35
CA LEU A 874 -49.47 8.69 -16.44
C LEU A 874 -49.87 7.39 -15.71
N SER A 875 -49.99 7.44 -14.38
CA SER A 875 -50.40 6.28 -13.58
C SER A 875 -51.92 6.11 -13.56
N LYS A 876 -52.41 4.87 -13.66
CA LYS A 876 -53.82 4.50 -13.41
C LYS A 876 -54.04 4.34 -11.89
N PRO A 877 -55.17 4.81 -11.30
CA PRO A 877 -56.31 5.46 -11.94
C PRO A 877 -55.96 6.86 -12.46
N ILE A 878 -56.48 7.19 -13.65
CA ILE A 878 -56.15 8.41 -14.40
C ILE A 878 -56.65 9.63 -13.62
N ASN A 879 -55.73 10.50 -13.21
CA ASN A 879 -56.08 11.82 -12.68
C ASN A 879 -56.41 12.76 -13.85
N VAL A 880 -57.62 13.32 -13.83
CA VAL A 880 -58.15 14.18 -14.91
C VAL A 880 -57.28 15.42 -15.11
N ASP A 881 -56.92 16.11 -14.03
CA ASP A 881 -56.16 17.35 -14.10
C ASP A 881 -54.74 17.10 -14.60
N GLU A 882 -54.13 15.99 -14.17
CA GLU A 882 -52.81 15.57 -14.64
C GLU A 882 -52.83 15.18 -16.12
N LEU A 883 -53.89 14.51 -16.59
CA LEU A 883 -54.08 14.21 -18.00
C LEU A 883 -54.24 15.50 -18.82
N LEU A 884 -55.08 16.44 -18.38
CA LEU A 884 -55.31 17.70 -19.08
C LEU A 884 -54.05 18.58 -19.11
N GLU A 885 -53.27 18.64 -18.04
CA GLU A 885 -51.98 19.36 -18.05
C GLU A 885 -50.98 18.70 -19.01
N LYS A 886 -50.89 17.36 -19.04
CA LYS A 886 -50.04 16.66 -20.03
C LYS A 886 -50.49 16.94 -21.46
N LEU A 887 -51.80 16.91 -21.74
CA LEU A 887 -52.33 17.25 -23.06
C LEU A 887 -52.02 18.71 -23.42
N LYS A 888 -52.14 19.65 -22.48
CA LYS A 888 -51.78 21.05 -22.67
C LYS A 888 -50.32 21.23 -23.06
N VAL A 889 -49.41 20.56 -22.36
CA VAL A 889 -47.97 20.63 -22.63
C VAL A 889 -47.62 19.99 -23.97
N HIS A 890 -48.08 18.76 -24.21
CA HIS A 890 -47.66 17.97 -25.39
C HIS A 890 -48.38 18.36 -26.68
N LEU A 891 -49.60 18.90 -26.61
CA LEU A 891 -50.33 19.41 -27.76
C LEU A 891 -50.27 20.95 -27.89
N VAL A 892 -49.61 21.62 -26.95
CA VAL A 892 -49.47 23.09 -26.86
C VAL A 892 -50.84 23.76 -26.94
N LEU A 893 -51.69 23.48 -25.95
CA LEU A 893 -53.07 23.97 -25.89
C LEU A 893 -53.21 25.18 -24.98
N GLU A 894 -54.19 26.02 -25.29
CA GLU A 894 -54.66 27.10 -24.44
C GLU A 894 -56.11 26.80 -24.04
N TRP A 895 -56.34 26.51 -22.74
CA TRP A 895 -57.64 26.11 -22.22
C TRP A 895 -58.61 27.30 -22.08
N LEU A 896 -59.89 27.06 -22.36
CA LEU A 896 -60.99 27.98 -22.12
C LEU A 896 -61.62 27.68 -20.76
N TYR A 897 -61.74 28.69 -19.91
CA TYR A 897 -62.24 28.60 -18.54
C TYR A 897 -63.59 29.31 -18.36
N GLN A 898 -64.40 28.85 -17.41
CA GLN A 898 -65.69 29.47 -17.06
C GLN A 898 -65.52 30.56 -15.97
N ASP A 899 -65.75 31.85 -16.30
CA ASP A 899 -65.58 32.97 -15.36
C ASP A 899 -66.63 33.00 -14.22
N LYS A 900 -66.20 33.22 -12.96
CA LYS A 900 -67.03 33.65 -11.82
C LYS A 900 -66.49 34.93 -11.17
N ARG A 901 -67.42 35.84 -10.81
CA ARG A 901 -67.29 37.25 -10.34
C ARG A 901 -66.25 37.56 -9.23
N PRO A 902 -65.73 38.81 -9.16
CA PRO A 902 -64.77 39.23 -8.14
C PRO A 902 -65.41 39.56 -6.77
N ALA A 903 -64.70 39.19 -5.70
CA ALA A 903 -65.03 39.49 -4.30
C ALA A 903 -64.52 40.87 -3.83
N LYS A 904 -65.17 41.40 -2.80
CA LYS A 904 -65.13 42.79 -2.30
C LYS A 904 -63.97 43.02 -1.30
N PRO A 905 -63.33 44.21 -1.24
CA PRO A 905 -62.24 44.47 -0.27
C PRO A 905 -62.75 44.95 1.10
N LEU A 906 -62.03 44.56 2.17
CA LEU A 906 -62.24 44.99 3.57
C LEU A 906 -61.25 46.10 3.99
N PRO A 907 -61.64 47.06 4.85
CA PRO A 907 -60.82 48.23 5.21
C PRO A 907 -60.14 48.13 6.59
N GLY A 908 -58.94 48.74 6.71
CA GLY A 908 -58.41 49.26 7.98
C GLY A 908 -56.96 48.89 8.33
N SER A 909 -56.00 49.79 8.11
CA SER A 909 -54.70 49.80 8.82
C SER A 909 -54.15 51.23 8.90
N THR A 910 -54.19 51.82 10.09
CA THR A 910 -53.50 53.07 10.43
C THR A 910 -51.99 52.80 10.64
N ALA A 911 -51.13 53.57 9.99
CA ALA A 911 -49.67 53.45 10.10
C ALA A 911 -49.17 53.91 11.48
N ILE A 912 -48.30 53.11 12.11
CA ILE A 912 -47.61 53.44 13.37
C ILE A 912 -46.32 54.18 13.02
N GLU A 913 -46.08 55.34 13.62
CA GLU A 913 -44.90 56.17 13.40
C GLU A 913 -43.65 55.56 14.07
N ALA A 914 -42.52 55.51 13.37
CA ALA A 914 -41.31 54.83 13.82
C ALA A 914 -40.31 55.80 14.46
N PRO A 915 -39.68 55.45 15.61
CA PRO A 915 -38.67 56.28 16.27
C PRO A 915 -37.36 56.39 15.47
N PRO A 916 -36.56 57.45 15.69
CA PRO A 916 -35.26 57.62 15.06
C PRO A 916 -34.26 56.50 15.41
N LEU A 917 -33.38 56.16 14.47
CA LEU A 917 -32.37 55.09 14.61
C LEU A 917 -31.45 55.25 15.84
N SER A 918 -31.11 56.47 16.23
CA SER A 918 -30.27 56.75 17.41
C SER A 918 -30.90 56.31 18.73
N LEU A 919 -32.24 56.37 18.82
CA LEU A 919 -33.00 55.89 19.98
C LEU A 919 -33.09 54.35 20.01
N MET A 920 -32.90 53.70 18.86
CA MET A 920 -33.03 52.25 18.69
C MET A 920 -31.72 51.47 18.75
N GLU A 921 -30.56 52.13 18.75
CA GLU A 921 -29.25 51.46 18.87
C GLU A 921 -29.13 50.49 20.06
N PRO A 922 -29.58 50.81 21.28
CA PRO A 922 -29.52 49.88 22.41
C PRO A 922 -30.37 48.62 22.17
N CYS A 923 -31.58 48.78 21.62
CA CYS A 923 -32.47 47.68 21.29
C CYS A 923 -31.89 46.81 20.15
N ILE A 924 -31.28 47.43 19.14
CA ILE A 924 -30.60 46.76 18.03
C ILE A 924 -29.42 45.91 18.56
N ALA A 925 -28.62 46.45 19.49
CA ALA A 925 -27.50 45.72 20.10
C ALA A 925 -27.98 44.47 20.87
N LEU A 926 -29.05 44.61 21.66
CA LEU A 926 -29.65 43.50 22.43
C LEU A 926 -30.24 42.42 21.51
N VAL A 927 -30.88 42.81 20.39
CA VAL A 927 -31.38 41.86 19.38
C VAL A 927 -30.23 41.14 18.65
N ARG A 928 -29.08 41.78 18.45
CA ARG A 928 -27.90 41.14 17.83
C ARG A 928 -27.30 40.05 18.70
N ILE A 929 -27.21 40.27 20.02
CA ILE A 929 -26.69 39.29 20.97
C ILE A 929 -27.75 38.29 21.48
N GLY A 930 -29.02 38.46 21.05
CA GLY A 930 -30.11 37.55 21.39
C GLY A 930 -30.72 37.74 22.78
N ASP A 931 -30.43 38.87 23.45
CA ASP A 931 -30.93 39.14 24.80
C ASP A 931 -32.35 39.74 24.77
N MET A 932 -33.35 38.86 24.79
CA MET A 932 -34.77 39.24 24.80
C MET A 932 -35.23 39.81 26.15
N HIS A 933 -34.52 39.54 27.25
CA HIS A 933 -34.88 40.07 28.56
C HIS A 933 -34.40 41.51 28.70
N GLY A 934 -33.14 41.78 28.35
CA GLY A 934 -32.59 43.13 28.27
C GLY A 934 -33.40 44.01 27.31
N LEU A 935 -33.79 43.47 26.14
CA LEU A 935 -34.61 44.20 25.17
C LEU A 935 -35.93 44.68 25.77
N LYS A 936 -36.61 43.85 26.58
CA LYS A 936 -37.88 44.22 27.21
C LYS A 936 -37.70 45.33 28.24
N GLN A 937 -36.65 45.26 29.07
CA GLN A 937 -36.35 46.31 30.05
C GLN A 937 -36.02 47.64 29.37
N THR A 938 -35.23 47.62 28.30
CA THR A 938 -34.88 48.83 27.56
C THR A 938 -36.10 49.44 26.85
N LEU A 939 -36.98 48.62 26.27
CA LEU A 939 -38.23 49.11 25.66
C LEU A 939 -39.19 49.70 26.71
N GLU A 940 -39.17 49.20 27.94
CA GLU A 940 -39.99 49.72 29.04
C GLU A 940 -39.47 51.08 29.53
N GLN A 941 -38.14 51.25 29.64
CA GLN A 941 -37.53 52.55 29.93
C GLN A 941 -37.77 53.57 28.81
N LEU A 942 -37.61 53.17 27.54
CA LEU A 942 -37.82 54.05 26.39
C LEU A 942 -39.29 54.47 26.24
N SER A 943 -40.22 53.59 26.61
CA SER A 943 -41.66 53.88 26.69
C SER A 943 -41.99 54.96 27.72
N GLU A 944 -41.17 55.12 28.78
CA GLU A 944 -41.37 56.15 29.81
C GLU A 944 -40.72 57.49 29.45
N THR A 945 -39.58 57.46 28.76
CA THR A 945 -38.85 58.68 28.36
C THR A 945 -39.34 59.31 27.05
N GLU A 946 -39.87 58.51 26.12
CA GLU A 946 -40.28 58.97 24.78
C GLU A 946 -41.71 58.49 24.44
N PRO A 947 -42.76 59.15 25.00
CA PRO A 947 -44.14 58.69 24.91
C PRO A 947 -44.73 58.74 23.49
N ASP A 948 -44.19 59.57 22.61
CA ASP A 948 -44.66 59.73 21.23
C ASP A 948 -44.52 58.43 20.40
N TYR A 949 -43.62 57.53 20.79
CA TYR A 949 -43.37 56.25 20.12
C TYR A 949 -43.88 55.03 20.90
N ALA A 950 -44.68 55.23 21.95
CA ALA A 950 -45.15 54.17 22.84
C ALA A 950 -45.89 53.04 22.10
N ALA A 951 -46.65 53.34 21.05
CA ALA A 951 -47.32 52.34 20.22
C ALA A 951 -46.33 51.44 19.45
N PHE A 952 -45.21 52.01 19.00
CA PHE A 952 -44.14 51.27 18.33
C PHE A 952 -43.38 50.39 19.33
N PHE A 953 -43.04 50.90 20.51
CA PHE A 953 -42.39 50.13 21.56
C PHE A 953 -43.27 49.01 22.11
N ALA A 954 -44.57 49.24 22.27
CA ALA A 954 -45.53 48.21 22.66
C ALA A 954 -45.61 47.07 21.62
N LYS A 955 -45.59 47.42 20.33
CA LYS A 955 -45.55 46.44 19.24
C LYS A 955 -44.25 45.62 19.27
N LEU A 956 -43.10 46.27 19.45
CA LEU A 956 -41.79 45.60 19.60
C LEU A 956 -41.75 44.68 20.83
N LYS A 957 -42.28 45.13 21.98
CA LYS A 957 -42.40 44.34 23.21
C LYS A 957 -43.31 43.13 23.03
N GLY A 958 -44.42 43.28 22.29
CA GLY A 958 -45.31 42.19 21.91
C GLY A 958 -44.61 41.12 21.05
N LEU A 959 -43.84 41.55 20.06
CA LEU A 959 -43.04 40.64 19.23
C LEU A 959 -41.93 39.95 20.04
N ALA A 960 -41.29 40.67 20.98
CA ALA A 960 -40.29 40.10 21.88
C ALA A 960 -40.88 39.10 22.89
N ASN A 961 -42.12 39.31 23.35
CA ASN A 961 -42.85 38.34 24.16
C ASN A 961 -43.20 37.06 23.39
N ALA A 962 -43.50 37.19 22.10
CA ALA A 962 -43.79 36.08 21.21
C ALA A 962 -42.54 35.45 20.56
N PHE A 963 -41.32 35.89 20.95
CA PHE A 963 -40.04 35.43 20.40
C PHE A 963 -39.94 35.49 18.86
N ARG A 964 -40.60 36.48 18.22
CA ARG A 964 -40.61 36.64 16.76
C ARG A 964 -39.40 37.44 16.24
N ILE A 965 -38.21 36.88 16.38
CA ILE A 965 -36.92 37.56 16.10
C ILE A 965 -36.82 38.04 14.64
N ALA A 966 -37.33 37.29 13.67
CA ALA A 966 -37.29 37.68 12.26
C ALA A 966 -38.14 38.94 11.98
N GLU A 967 -39.33 39.03 12.59
CA GLU A 967 -40.20 40.20 12.48
C GLU A 967 -39.63 41.41 13.24
N ILE A 968 -39.00 41.20 14.40
CA ILE A 968 -38.27 42.25 15.15
C ILE A 968 -37.13 42.83 14.32
N ARG A 969 -36.33 41.98 13.66
CA ARG A 969 -35.22 42.42 12.78
C ARG A 969 -35.72 43.22 11.58
N LYS A 970 -36.84 42.81 10.98
CA LYS A 970 -37.48 43.53 9.88
C LYS A 970 -38.05 44.88 10.33
N LEU A 971 -38.63 44.95 11.54
CA LEU A 971 -39.18 46.18 12.10
C LEU A 971 -38.09 47.19 12.52
N LEU A 972 -36.91 46.70 12.91
CA LEU A 972 -35.71 47.50 13.24
C LEU A 972 -34.78 47.72 12.03
N ASP A 973 -35.23 47.36 10.82
CA ASP A 973 -34.54 47.51 9.53
C ASP A 973 -33.09 46.95 9.50
N MET A 974 -32.87 45.80 10.14
CA MET A 974 -31.56 45.11 10.11
C MET A 974 -31.45 44.15 8.91
N PRO A 975 -30.34 44.20 8.12
CA PRO A 975 -30.10 43.25 7.04
C PRO A 975 -29.85 41.83 7.57
N ALA A 976 -30.40 40.82 6.89
CA ALA A 976 -30.26 39.41 7.25
C ALA A 976 -28.80 38.92 7.08
N ILE A 977 -28.19 38.43 8.16
CA ILE A 977 -26.88 37.75 8.09
C ILE A 977 -27.12 36.38 7.43
N GLN A 978 -26.54 36.17 6.24
CA GLN A 978 -26.48 34.87 5.58
C GLN A 978 -25.60 33.92 6.41
N GLU A 979 -26.20 32.92 7.05
CA GLU A 979 -25.46 31.83 7.69
C GLU A 979 -24.81 30.93 6.64
N THR A 980 -23.48 31.01 6.58
CA THR A 980 -22.60 30.06 5.92
C THR A 980 -22.70 28.70 6.62
N ARG A 981 -23.31 27.71 5.95
CA ARG A 981 -23.29 26.30 6.38
C ARG A 981 -21.87 25.76 6.37
N ARG A 982 -21.42 25.21 7.50
CA ARG A 982 -20.42 24.15 7.55
C ARG A 982 -21.13 22.81 7.65
#